data_AF-A0A850ZCG8-F1
#
_entry.id   AF-A0A850ZCG8-F1
#
_cell.length_a   1.000
_cell.length_b   1.000
_cell.length_c   1.000
_cell.angle_alpha   90.00
_cell.angle_beta   90.00
_cell.angle_gamma   90.00
#
_symmetry.space_group_name_H-M   'P 1'
#
loop_
_entity.id
_entity.type
_entity.pdbx_description
1 polymer ?
#
loop_
_entity_poly.entity_id
_entity_poly.type
_entity_poly.pdbx_seq_one_letter_code
_entity_poly.pdbx_strand_id
1 'polypeptide(L)'
;LSLLPPLLMALLARAATPPEPVPIAAPGDPPLPAQSPDALFAAGAEAYARGDWPTVVLQMERALRARAAVRSRLVRCRLRCANATAGSAEGTESQPDPVLRDLWFFRALLRRAACLRGCGPAAPSRYRLGEELDREFGRRSPYNYLQVAYFKMNRPAQAAAAAHTFFVANPGHQEMRQNLEYYQAMVGVHEDDFTDLEARPHLSEFQLGVRFYTEEQPAAAILHLEKALEEYFVADTECRALCEGPYDYEGYNYLEYNADLFQAITDHSMQVLSCKQGCVTELASQPGQEKPLEDFLPSHFNYLQFAYYNNGNYEKAIECAKTYLLFFPHDDVMNQNLAYYTAVLGENLARPIQPREEIRVYHQQRLMEKELLFFSYDVFGIPFVDPDTWTPEEVIPKRLREKQKVERETAARISEEIGNLMKEIETLVEEKAKESADMSKFIREGGPLVYKGASVTMNSKALNGSQRVVVDGVLSAEECQELQRLTNAAASAGDGYRGKTSPHTPSETFYGVTVFKALKLGQEGKVPLRSAYLYYNVTEKVRHMMESYFRLEVPLHFSYSHLVCRTAIDEKQEGRTDNSHEVHVDNCILNAEALVCVKEPPAYTFRDYSAILYLNGDFEGGAFYFTELDAKTETAEVQPQCGRAVGFSSGSENPHGVKAVTKGQRCAIALWFTLDPRHSERERVQADDLVKMLFSMEEGDLELELEKESPAATVVGKDEL
;
A
#
# COMPACT_ATOMS: atom_id res chain seq x y z
N LEU A 1 61.66 24.03 19.69
CA LEU A 1 60.55 23.24 20.27
C LEU A 1 59.93 23.88 21.52
N SER A 2 60.55 24.91 22.11
CA SER A 2 59.91 25.86 23.02
C SER A 2 59.14 26.92 22.22
N LEU A 3 57.92 27.27 22.65
CA LEU A 3 56.96 28.23 22.07
C LEU A 3 55.91 27.64 21.12
N LEU A 4 55.17 26.64 21.59
CA LEU A 4 53.76 26.47 21.19
C LEU A 4 52.90 27.33 22.14
N PRO A 5 52.04 28.22 21.65
CA PRO A 5 51.28 29.12 22.52
C PRO A 5 50.33 28.32 23.42
N PRO A 6 50.10 28.74 24.68
CA PRO A 6 49.26 28.03 25.63
C PRO A 6 47.82 27.81 25.12
N LEU A 7 47.37 28.65 24.17
CA LEU A 7 46.12 28.49 23.44
C LEU A 7 46.08 27.19 22.62
N LEU A 8 47.18 26.82 21.94
CA LEU A 8 47.25 25.61 21.11
C LEU A 8 47.26 24.34 21.96
N MET A 9 47.91 24.39 23.13
CA MET A 9 47.87 23.29 24.11
C MET A 9 46.48 23.14 24.76
N ALA A 10 45.78 24.24 25.03
CA ALA A 10 44.41 24.21 25.52
C ALA A 10 43.41 23.69 24.46
N LEU A 11 43.60 24.06 23.19
CA LEU A 11 42.83 23.54 22.04
C LEU A 11 43.09 22.04 21.82
N LEU A 12 44.34 21.59 21.89
CA LEU A 12 44.72 20.18 21.79
C LEU A 12 44.20 19.36 22.98
N ALA A 13 44.22 19.90 24.20
CA ALA A 13 43.67 19.23 25.40
C ALA A 13 42.13 19.12 25.38
N ARG A 14 41.42 20.11 24.82
CA ARG A 14 39.96 20.06 24.57
C ARG A 14 39.57 19.19 23.36
N ALA A 15 40.52 18.85 22.48
CA ALA A 15 40.32 17.91 21.38
C ALA A 15 40.65 16.46 21.80
N ALA A 16 41.55 16.27 22.76
CA ALA A 16 42.00 14.96 23.25
C ALA A 16 41.16 14.38 24.40
N THR A 17 40.27 15.17 25.01
CA THR A 17 39.28 14.66 25.94
C THR A 17 38.05 14.21 25.14
N PRO A 18 37.73 12.90 25.09
CA PRO A 18 36.44 12.48 24.54
C PRO A 18 35.36 13.22 25.34
N PRO A 19 34.34 13.79 24.67
CA PRO A 19 33.20 14.34 25.41
C PRO A 19 32.70 13.26 26.36
N GLU A 20 32.34 13.64 27.60
CA GLU A 20 31.70 12.69 28.50
C GLU A 20 30.58 11.99 27.74
N PRO A 21 30.55 10.65 27.73
CA PRO A 21 29.55 9.92 26.95
C PRO A 21 28.19 10.36 27.45
N VAL A 22 27.36 10.94 26.56
CA VAL A 22 25.97 11.26 26.89
C VAL A 22 25.35 9.95 27.38
N PRO A 23 24.82 9.90 28.61
CA PRO A 23 24.29 8.67 29.16
C PRO A 23 23.15 8.17 28.26
N ILE A 24 23.43 7.05 27.58
CA ILE A 24 22.51 6.37 26.66
C ILE A 24 21.23 5.96 27.41
N ALA A 25 21.36 5.60 28.69
CA ALA A 25 20.27 5.34 29.61
C ALA A 25 20.41 6.23 30.85
N ALA A 26 19.34 6.92 31.21
CA ALA A 26 19.25 7.68 32.46
C ALA A 26 18.55 6.84 33.55
N PRO A 27 18.80 7.12 34.84
CA PRO A 27 17.99 6.57 35.93
C PRO A 27 16.51 6.89 35.68
N GLY A 28 15.66 5.88 35.52
CA GLY A 28 14.22 6.04 35.20
C GLY A 28 13.83 5.74 33.75
N ASP A 29 14.78 5.42 32.85
CA ASP A 29 14.42 4.88 31.54
C ASP A 29 13.82 3.46 31.68
N PRO A 30 12.72 3.14 30.97
CA PRO A 30 12.14 1.81 31.01
C PRO A 30 13.15 0.79 30.47
N PRO A 31 13.29 -0.39 31.10
CA PRO A 31 14.15 -1.43 30.58
C PRO A 31 13.69 -1.83 29.18
N LEU A 32 14.63 -2.15 28.29
CA LEU A 32 14.25 -2.75 27.01
C LEU A 32 13.51 -4.06 27.29
N PRO A 33 12.42 -4.34 26.56
CA PRO A 33 11.67 -5.56 26.75
C PRO A 33 12.56 -6.77 26.42
N ALA A 34 12.47 -7.82 27.22
CA ALA A 34 13.32 -9.02 27.04
C ALA A 34 13.04 -9.75 25.71
N GLN A 35 11.80 -9.63 25.22
CA GLN A 35 11.38 -10.10 23.91
C GLN A 35 10.95 -8.90 23.09
N SER A 36 11.11 -9.00 21.78
CA SER A 36 10.77 -7.96 20.85
C SER A 36 9.27 -7.96 20.52
N PRO A 37 8.70 -6.81 20.10
CA PRO A 37 7.26 -6.73 19.87
C PRO A 37 6.77 -7.66 18.75
N ASP A 38 7.61 -7.96 17.75
CA ASP A 38 7.35 -8.92 16.67
C ASP A 38 7.21 -10.37 17.19
N ALA A 39 8.16 -10.83 18.00
CA ALA A 39 8.13 -12.17 18.58
C ALA A 39 6.91 -12.34 19.51
N LEU A 40 6.58 -11.29 20.27
CA LEU A 40 5.41 -11.28 21.16
C LEU A 40 4.10 -11.30 20.35
N PHE A 41 3.99 -10.51 19.28
CA PHE A 41 2.83 -10.51 18.40
C PHE A 41 2.63 -11.88 17.73
N ALA A 42 3.70 -12.47 17.17
CA ALA A 42 3.67 -13.79 16.56
C ALA A 42 3.24 -14.88 17.56
N ALA A 43 3.83 -14.89 18.77
CA ALA A 43 3.44 -15.82 19.83
C ALA A 43 1.96 -15.66 20.25
N GLY A 44 1.45 -14.42 20.27
CA GLY A 44 0.04 -14.15 20.51
C GLY A 44 -0.87 -14.67 19.41
N ALA A 45 -0.50 -14.47 18.14
CA ALA A 45 -1.26 -14.97 16.99
C ALA A 45 -1.27 -16.52 16.94
N GLU A 46 -0.15 -17.17 17.25
CA GLU A 46 -0.08 -18.62 17.37
C GLU A 46 -0.94 -19.15 18.53
N ALA A 47 -0.95 -18.46 19.68
CA ALA A 47 -1.82 -18.81 20.80
C ALA A 47 -3.30 -18.68 20.43
N TYR A 48 -3.65 -17.68 19.63
CA TYR A 48 -5.00 -17.47 19.13
C TYR A 48 -5.44 -18.63 18.24
N ALA A 49 -4.57 -19.08 17.32
CA ALA A 49 -4.84 -20.25 16.47
C ALA A 49 -5.07 -21.54 17.26
N ARG A 50 -4.49 -21.67 18.46
CA ARG A 50 -4.69 -22.81 19.37
C ARG A 50 -5.88 -22.64 20.33
N GLY A 51 -6.55 -21.48 20.33
CA GLY A 51 -7.63 -21.18 21.29
C GLY A 51 -7.14 -20.96 22.74
N ASP A 52 -5.86 -20.65 22.94
CA ASP A 52 -5.28 -20.39 24.27
C ASP A 52 -5.44 -18.89 24.63
N TRP A 53 -6.66 -18.52 25.01
CA TRP A 53 -7.06 -17.12 25.28
C TRP A 53 -6.20 -16.41 26.34
N PRO A 54 -5.85 -17.04 27.49
CA PRO A 54 -4.97 -16.40 28.47
C PRO A 54 -3.59 -16.05 27.90
N THR A 55 -3.01 -16.91 27.06
CA THR A 55 -1.73 -16.63 26.41
C THR A 55 -1.87 -15.55 25.34
N VAL A 56 -2.97 -15.50 24.58
CA VAL A 56 -3.23 -14.38 23.64
C VAL A 56 -3.18 -13.04 24.36
N VAL A 57 -3.95 -12.89 25.45
CA VAL A 57 -3.98 -11.66 26.25
C VAL A 57 -2.57 -11.32 26.73
N LEU A 58 -1.88 -12.28 27.35
CA LEU A 58 -0.54 -12.07 27.88
C LEU A 58 0.45 -11.57 26.82
N GLN A 59 0.47 -12.21 25.64
CA GLN A 59 1.45 -11.91 24.61
C GLN A 59 1.11 -10.62 23.84
N MET A 60 -0.16 -10.39 23.50
CA MET A 60 -0.58 -9.18 22.78
C MET A 60 -0.40 -7.93 23.64
N GLU A 61 -0.77 -7.95 24.93
CA GLU A 61 -0.53 -6.83 25.83
C GLU A 61 0.97 -6.58 26.05
N ARG A 62 1.79 -7.64 26.07
CA ARG A 62 3.25 -7.50 26.15
C ARG A 62 3.80 -6.90 24.86
N ALA A 63 3.27 -7.27 23.69
CA ALA A 63 3.67 -6.71 22.41
C ALA A 63 3.41 -5.20 22.36
N LEU A 64 2.21 -4.76 22.76
CA LEU A 64 1.82 -3.34 22.85
C LEU A 64 2.74 -2.57 23.81
N ARG A 65 2.93 -3.08 25.04
CA ARG A 65 3.82 -2.45 26.03
C ARG A 65 5.28 -2.42 25.58
N ALA A 66 5.76 -3.48 24.94
CA ALA A 66 7.11 -3.56 24.39
C ALA A 66 7.33 -2.49 23.31
N ARG A 67 6.37 -2.33 22.38
CA ARG A 67 6.42 -1.31 21.34
C ARG A 67 6.45 0.10 21.93
N ALA A 68 5.54 0.39 22.87
CA ALA A 68 5.50 1.68 23.56
C ALA A 68 6.80 1.98 24.33
N ALA A 69 7.37 0.98 25.03
CA ALA A 69 8.62 1.13 25.77
C ALA A 69 9.81 1.40 24.84
N VAL A 70 9.91 0.70 23.71
CA VAL A 70 10.95 0.92 22.69
C VAL A 70 10.84 2.34 22.12
N ARG A 71 9.64 2.77 21.71
CA ARG A 71 9.39 4.14 21.20
C ARG A 71 9.78 5.19 22.25
N SER A 72 9.29 5.06 23.48
CA SER A 72 9.54 6.03 24.56
C SER A 72 11.03 6.13 24.91
N ARG A 73 11.76 5.00 24.97
CA ARG A 73 13.21 5.00 25.21
C ARG A 73 13.96 5.69 24.06
N LEU A 74 13.57 5.40 22.81
CA LEU A 74 14.21 5.99 21.64
C LEU A 74 14.01 7.51 21.61
N VAL A 75 12.78 7.99 21.80
CA VAL A 75 12.44 9.42 21.92
C VAL A 75 13.30 10.09 22.99
N ARG A 76 13.28 9.57 24.22
CA ARG A 76 14.04 10.15 25.34
C ARG A 76 15.54 10.22 25.06
N CYS A 77 16.11 9.16 24.49
CA CYS A 77 17.54 9.16 24.15
C CYS A 77 17.86 10.23 23.09
N ARG A 78 17.06 10.32 22.03
CA ARG A 78 17.29 11.29 20.95
C ARG A 78 17.10 12.73 21.40
N LEU A 79 16.14 13.01 22.27
CA LEU A 79 15.97 14.33 22.89
C LEU A 79 17.17 14.71 23.77
N ARG A 80 17.71 13.76 24.56
CA ARG A 80 18.97 13.99 25.30
C ARG A 80 20.14 14.28 24.36
N CYS A 81 20.25 13.55 23.25
CA CYS A 81 21.28 13.81 22.24
C CYS A 81 21.12 15.20 21.61
N ALA A 82 19.89 15.63 21.32
CA ALA A 82 19.62 16.96 20.79
C ALA A 82 20.05 18.04 21.78
N ASN A 83 19.67 17.93 23.06
CA ASN A 83 20.01 18.90 24.10
C ASN A 83 21.52 18.96 24.39
N ALA A 84 22.17 17.81 24.49
CA ALA A 84 23.62 17.72 24.76
C ALA A 84 24.47 18.31 23.63
N THR A 85 23.94 18.35 22.40
CA THR A 85 24.66 18.88 21.23
C THR A 85 24.29 20.33 20.91
N ALA A 86 23.10 20.78 21.30
CA ALA A 86 22.65 22.17 21.15
C ALA A 86 23.56 23.18 21.87
N GLY A 87 24.10 22.84 23.04
CA GLY A 87 24.98 23.72 23.84
C GLY A 87 26.45 23.77 23.40
N SER A 88 26.85 23.02 22.37
CA SER A 88 28.26 23.01 21.93
C SER A 88 28.66 24.21 21.05
N ALA A 89 27.71 25.13 20.79
CA ALA A 89 27.95 26.44 20.20
C ALA A 89 28.30 27.54 21.24
N GLU A 90 28.53 27.18 22.52
CA GLU A 90 29.05 28.13 23.51
C GLU A 90 30.58 28.18 23.48
N GLY A 91 31.06 29.01 22.54
CA GLY A 91 32.28 29.78 22.71
C GLY A 91 31.91 31.24 22.57
N THR A 92 31.96 31.98 23.68
CA THR A 92 31.94 33.45 23.78
C THR A 92 33.14 34.06 23.05
N GLU A 93 33.21 33.91 21.74
CA GLU A 93 34.15 34.61 20.86
C GLU A 93 33.35 35.13 19.66
N SER A 94 33.44 36.44 19.47
CA SER A 94 33.04 37.16 18.27
C SER A 94 33.26 36.31 17.02
N GLN A 95 32.19 36.02 16.27
CA GLN A 95 32.16 35.42 14.92
C GLN A 95 33.35 34.47 14.66
N PRO A 96 33.20 33.14 14.81
CA PRO A 96 34.29 32.22 14.56
C PRO A 96 34.92 32.51 13.20
N ASP A 97 36.25 32.54 13.14
CA ASP A 97 37.02 32.72 11.91
C ASP A 97 36.36 31.88 10.79
N PRO A 98 36.07 32.45 9.59
CA PRO A 98 35.47 31.72 8.48
C PRO A 98 36.14 30.37 8.20
N VAL A 99 37.44 30.26 8.44
CA VAL A 99 38.24 29.04 8.27
C VAL A 99 37.84 27.93 9.26
N LEU A 100 37.39 28.27 10.46
CA LEU A 100 37.03 27.32 11.51
C LEU A 100 35.55 26.93 11.50
N ARG A 101 34.69 27.68 10.79
CA ARG A 101 33.23 27.50 10.81
C ARG A 101 32.82 26.07 10.43
N ASP A 102 33.41 25.51 9.37
CA ASP A 102 33.10 24.16 8.92
C ASP A 102 33.54 23.11 9.93
N LEU A 103 34.69 23.30 10.58
CA LEU A 103 35.19 22.39 11.61
C LEU A 103 34.27 22.37 12.84
N TRP A 104 33.69 23.50 13.23
CA TRP A 104 32.70 23.56 14.31
C TRP A 104 31.41 22.83 13.94
N PHE A 105 30.93 23.01 12.71
CA PHE A 105 29.77 22.27 12.19
C PHE A 105 30.01 20.76 12.21
N PHE A 106 31.10 20.28 11.61
CA PHE A 106 31.43 18.85 11.58
C PHE A 106 31.69 18.28 12.97
N ARG A 107 32.26 19.06 13.89
CA ARG A 107 32.42 18.66 15.30
C ARG A 107 31.07 18.44 15.97
N ALA A 108 30.11 19.33 15.78
CA ALA A 108 28.76 19.18 16.32
C ALA A 108 28.04 17.98 15.70
N LEU A 109 28.16 17.81 14.37
CA LEU A 109 27.61 16.68 13.62
C LEU A 109 28.14 15.34 14.14
N LEU A 110 29.47 15.19 14.27
CA LEU A 110 30.12 13.98 14.76
C LEU A 110 29.70 13.63 16.20
N ARG A 111 29.55 14.65 17.06
CA ARG A 111 29.06 14.46 18.44
C ARG A 111 27.61 13.99 18.45
N ARG A 112 26.74 14.57 17.62
CA ARG A 112 25.34 14.15 17.50
C ARG A 112 25.24 12.72 16.97
N ALA A 113 25.98 12.40 15.91
CA ALA A 113 26.04 11.07 15.33
C ALA A 113 26.51 10.01 16.34
N ALA A 114 27.57 10.31 17.11
CA ALA A 114 28.06 9.42 18.16
C ALA A 114 27.01 9.15 19.24
N CYS A 115 26.25 10.18 19.64
CA CYS A 115 25.16 10.03 20.61
C CYS A 115 24.00 9.20 20.04
N LEU A 116 23.52 9.54 18.83
CA LEU A 116 22.41 8.85 18.18
C LEU A 116 22.70 7.37 17.92
N ARG A 117 23.96 7.03 17.59
CA ARG A 117 24.42 5.63 17.46
C ARG A 117 24.18 4.82 18.75
N GLY A 118 24.26 5.47 19.92
CA GLY A 118 23.97 4.85 21.20
C GLY A 118 22.48 4.67 21.50
N CYS A 119 21.59 5.40 20.84
CA CYS A 119 20.14 5.31 21.07
C CYS A 119 19.51 4.03 20.48
N GLY A 120 20.16 3.44 19.47
CA GLY A 120 19.77 2.15 18.92
C GLY A 120 20.50 0.97 19.58
N PRO A 121 19.95 -0.25 19.54
CA PRO A 121 20.67 -1.46 19.93
C PRO A 121 21.87 -1.72 18.99
N ALA A 122 22.95 -2.31 19.50
CA ALA A 122 24.25 -2.44 18.83
C ALA A 122 24.29 -3.38 17.60
N ALA A 123 23.19 -4.04 17.24
CA ALA A 123 23.06 -4.95 16.11
C ALA A 123 21.80 -4.59 15.29
N PRO A 124 21.74 -4.87 13.96
CA PRO A 124 20.55 -4.67 13.14
C PRO A 124 19.39 -5.43 13.80
N SER A 125 18.41 -4.67 14.28
CA SER A 125 17.89 -4.95 15.61
C SER A 125 16.70 -5.88 15.65
N ARG A 126 16.73 -6.80 16.63
CA ARG A 126 15.58 -7.54 17.17
C ARG A 126 14.36 -6.65 17.48
N TYR A 127 14.51 -5.34 17.64
CA TYR A 127 13.46 -4.40 18.05
C TYR A 127 12.94 -3.49 16.91
N ARG A 128 13.47 -3.62 15.69
CA ARG A 128 12.98 -2.88 14.52
C ARG A 128 11.85 -3.71 13.93
N LEU A 129 10.64 -3.19 13.98
CA LEU A 129 9.50 -3.86 13.35
C LEU A 129 9.69 -3.79 11.84
N GLY A 130 9.34 -4.88 11.15
CA GLY A 130 9.20 -4.82 9.69
C GLY A 130 8.01 -3.91 9.33
N GLU A 131 8.05 -3.26 8.16
CA GLU A 131 7.02 -2.33 7.72
C GLU A 131 5.60 -2.92 7.77
N GLU A 132 5.46 -4.20 7.41
CA GLU A 132 4.18 -4.92 7.46
C GLU A 132 3.63 -4.98 8.90
N LEU A 133 4.49 -5.29 9.87
CA LEU A 133 4.08 -5.38 11.26
C LEU A 133 3.82 -4.00 11.87
N ASP A 134 4.62 -2.99 11.51
CA ASP A 134 4.34 -1.61 11.92
C ASP A 134 2.97 -1.14 11.41
N ARG A 135 2.59 -1.55 10.19
CA ARG A 135 1.24 -1.32 9.65
C ARG A 135 0.16 -2.08 10.42
N GLU A 136 0.41 -3.31 10.84
CA GLU A 136 -0.55 -4.07 11.68
C GLU A 136 -0.80 -3.39 13.02
N PHE A 137 0.25 -2.87 13.68
CA PHE A 137 0.03 -2.07 14.87
C PHE A 137 -0.65 -0.72 14.55
N GLY A 138 -0.34 -0.08 13.42
CA GLY A 138 -1.02 1.14 12.96
C GLY A 138 -2.51 0.93 12.71
N ARG A 139 -2.90 -0.25 12.22
CA ARG A 139 -4.29 -0.71 12.09
C ARG A 139 -4.89 -1.20 13.40
N ARG A 140 -4.14 -1.15 14.51
CA ARG A 140 -4.57 -1.63 15.83
C ARG A 140 -4.96 -3.11 15.85
N SER A 141 -4.39 -3.92 14.95
CA SER A 141 -4.68 -5.36 14.83
C SER A 141 -4.53 -6.16 16.13
N PRO A 142 -3.59 -5.86 17.06
CA PRO A 142 -3.54 -6.57 18.36
C PRO A 142 -4.87 -6.53 19.13
N TYR A 143 -5.65 -5.45 19.01
CA TYR A 143 -6.93 -5.33 19.70
C TYR A 143 -8.02 -6.20 19.07
N ASN A 144 -7.92 -6.54 17.79
CA ASN A 144 -8.81 -7.52 17.16
C ASN A 144 -8.63 -8.93 17.77
N TYR A 145 -7.39 -9.29 18.13
CA TYR A 145 -7.13 -10.53 18.87
C TYR A 145 -7.57 -10.43 20.34
N LEU A 146 -7.28 -9.29 20.99
CA LEU A 146 -7.60 -9.08 22.40
C LEU A 146 -9.11 -9.11 22.66
N GLN A 147 -9.94 -8.50 21.80
CA GLN A 147 -11.38 -8.45 22.03
C GLN A 147 -11.99 -9.85 22.09
N VAL A 148 -11.61 -10.75 21.18
CA VAL A 148 -12.07 -12.15 21.21
C VAL A 148 -11.55 -12.87 22.45
N ALA A 149 -10.27 -12.71 22.78
CA ALA A 149 -9.67 -13.38 23.93
C ALA A 149 -10.33 -12.93 25.24
N TYR A 150 -10.58 -11.63 25.42
CA TYR A 150 -11.31 -11.10 26.58
C TYR A 150 -12.73 -11.62 26.66
N PHE A 151 -13.45 -11.65 25.54
CA PHE A 151 -14.79 -12.20 25.48
C PHE A 151 -14.81 -13.68 25.89
N LYS A 152 -13.91 -14.50 25.34
CA LYS A 152 -13.78 -15.93 25.68
C LYS A 152 -13.35 -16.18 27.13
N MET A 153 -12.73 -15.20 27.77
CA MET A 153 -12.36 -15.21 29.19
C MET A 153 -13.43 -14.59 30.12
N ASN A 154 -14.64 -14.33 29.61
CA ASN A 154 -15.74 -13.71 30.36
C ASN A 154 -15.40 -12.33 30.93
N ARG A 155 -14.71 -11.50 30.14
CA ARG A 155 -14.31 -10.11 30.47
C ARG A 155 -14.90 -9.13 29.45
N PRO A 156 -16.23 -8.91 29.44
CA PRO A 156 -16.90 -8.22 28.34
C PRO A 156 -16.57 -6.72 28.26
N ALA A 157 -16.36 -6.03 29.40
CA ALA A 157 -15.92 -4.62 29.40
C ALA A 157 -14.55 -4.43 28.70
N GLN A 158 -13.58 -5.31 28.99
CA GLN A 158 -12.28 -5.27 28.31
C GLN A 158 -12.37 -5.63 26.82
N ALA A 159 -13.30 -6.54 26.47
CA ALA A 159 -13.59 -6.89 25.09
C ALA A 159 -14.17 -5.69 24.33
N ALA A 160 -15.10 -4.95 24.94
CA ALA A 160 -15.68 -3.73 24.39
C ALA A 160 -14.61 -2.65 24.14
N ALA A 161 -13.74 -2.38 25.11
CA ALA A 161 -12.64 -1.42 24.96
C ALA A 161 -11.68 -1.81 23.83
N ALA A 162 -11.29 -3.08 23.75
CA ALA A 162 -10.42 -3.57 22.68
C ALA A 162 -11.11 -3.50 21.30
N ALA A 163 -12.37 -3.92 21.21
CA ALA A 163 -13.16 -3.84 19.99
C ALA A 163 -13.30 -2.39 19.50
N HIS A 164 -13.61 -1.46 20.42
CA HIS A 164 -13.73 -0.03 20.12
C HIS A 164 -12.39 0.53 19.62
N THR A 165 -11.30 0.22 20.32
CA THR A 165 -9.94 0.64 19.92
C THR A 165 -9.59 0.21 18.50
N PHE A 166 -9.89 -1.05 18.11
CA PHE A 166 -9.69 -1.53 16.74
C PHE A 166 -10.61 -0.84 15.73
N PHE A 167 -11.89 -0.69 16.06
CA PHE A 167 -12.90 -0.11 15.17
C PHE A 167 -12.62 1.36 14.83
N VAL A 168 -12.11 2.14 15.80
CA VAL A 168 -11.71 3.54 15.58
C VAL A 168 -10.67 3.65 14.45
N ALA A 169 -9.75 2.70 14.32
CA ALA A 169 -8.79 2.67 13.20
C ALA A 169 -9.35 2.01 11.92
N ASN A 170 -10.47 1.28 12.00
CA ASN A 170 -11.02 0.47 10.92
C ASN A 170 -12.56 0.60 10.84
N PRO A 171 -13.13 1.79 10.59
CA PRO A 171 -14.57 2.04 10.66
C PRO A 171 -15.40 1.27 9.61
N GLY A 172 -14.75 0.83 8.53
CA GLY A 172 -15.35 -0.02 7.49
C GLY A 172 -15.49 -1.50 7.86
N HIS A 173 -14.95 -1.95 8.98
CA HIS A 173 -14.92 -3.38 9.34
C HIS A 173 -16.29 -3.87 9.85
N GLN A 174 -17.07 -4.52 8.98
CA GLN A 174 -18.46 -4.93 9.27
C GLN A 174 -18.58 -5.87 10.47
N GLU A 175 -17.74 -6.90 10.57
CA GLU A 175 -17.80 -7.86 11.70
C GLU A 175 -17.53 -7.18 13.05
N MET A 176 -16.67 -6.17 13.08
CA MET A 176 -16.36 -5.48 14.33
C MET A 176 -17.52 -4.60 14.76
N ARG A 177 -18.23 -3.98 13.81
CA ARG A 177 -19.46 -3.23 14.08
C ARG A 177 -20.50 -4.11 14.76
N GLN A 178 -20.71 -5.33 14.23
CA GLN A 178 -21.62 -6.31 14.84
C GLN A 178 -21.16 -6.74 16.24
N ASN A 179 -19.85 -6.95 16.44
CA ASN A 179 -19.31 -7.28 17.76
C ASN A 179 -19.53 -6.15 18.77
N LEU A 180 -19.38 -4.89 18.36
CA LEU A 180 -19.64 -3.73 19.22
C LEU A 180 -21.12 -3.63 19.63
N GLU A 181 -22.04 -3.78 18.68
CA GLU A 181 -23.49 -3.84 18.96
C GLU A 181 -23.83 -4.98 19.92
N TYR A 182 -23.19 -6.14 19.73
CA TYR A 182 -23.34 -7.28 20.62
C TYR A 182 -22.83 -6.98 22.04
N TYR A 183 -21.64 -6.38 22.18
CA TYR A 183 -21.10 -6.01 23.49
C TYR A 183 -21.95 -4.95 24.19
N GLN A 184 -22.52 -4.00 23.44
CA GLN A 184 -23.41 -2.97 23.99
C GLN A 184 -24.68 -3.57 24.61
N ALA A 185 -25.16 -4.70 24.08
CA ALA A 185 -26.33 -5.41 24.61
C ALA A 185 -26.02 -6.35 25.78
N MET A 186 -24.75 -6.56 26.15
CA MET A 186 -24.35 -7.48 27.21
C MET A 186 -24.56 -6.88 28.61
N VAL A 187 -25.04 -7.72 29.54
CA VAL A 187 -25.14 -7.36 30.95
C VAL A 187 -23.74 -7.13 31.54
N GLY A 188 -23.52 -5.96 32.13
CA GLY A 188 -22.25 -5.58 32.75
C GLY A 188 -21.26 -4.87 31.82
N VAL A 189 -21.70 -4.45 30.62
CA VAL A 189 -21.00 -3.50 29.77
C VAL A 189 -21.74 -2.16 29.82
N HIS A 190 -21.00 -1.08 30.02
CA HIS A 190 -21.50 0.29 30.08
C HIS A 190 -20.97 1.12 28.91
N GLU A 191 -21.59 2.26 28.61
CA GLU A 191 -21.11 3.16 27.55
C GLU A 191 -19.66 3.61 27.79
N ASP A 192 -19.27 3.79 29.05
CA ASP A 192 -17.90 4.15 29.45
C ASP A 192 -16.85 3.06 29.18
N ASP A 193 -17.26 1.82 28.87
CA ASP A 193 -16.32 0.74 28.50
C ASP A 193 -15.84 0.86 27.06
N PHE A 194 -16.52 1.64 26.20
CA PHE A 194 -16.16 1.87 24.80
C PHE A 194 -15.11 2.98 24.69
N THR A 195 -13.93 2.70 25.22
CA THR A 195 -12.81 3.65 25.24
C THR A 195 -11.77 3.28 24.18
N ASP A 196 -11.16 4.29 23.56
CA ASP A 196 -10.00 4.10 22.71
C ASP A 196 -8.74 4.03 23.59
N LEU A 197 -8.16 2.84 23.73
CA LEU A 197 -6.99 2.57 24.55
C LEU A 197 -5.70 3.15 23.95
N GLU A 198 -5.72 3.58 22.69
CA GLU A 198 -4.62 4.29 22.02
C GLU A 198 -5.03 5.71 21.59
N ALA A 199 -5.99 6.30 22.30
CA ALA A 199 -6.38 7.68 22.09
C ALA A 199 -5.16 8.60 22.26
N ARG A 200 -4.94 9.48 21.27
CA ARG A 200 -3.85 10.47 21.35
C ARG A 200 -4.32 11.65 22.20
N PRO A 201 -3.57 12.05 23.26
CA PRO A 201 -4.03 13.08 24.19
C PRO A 201 -4.39 14.40 23.50
N HIS A 202 -3.54 14.90 22.60
CA HIS A 202 -3.78 16.17 21.91
C HIS A 202 -5.04 16.17 21.04
N LEU A 203 -5.32 15.07 20.34
CA LEU A 203 -6.55 14.93 19.55
C LEU A 203 -7.79 14.82 20.44
N SER A 204 -7.69 14.07 21.54
CA SER A 204 -8.81 13.82 22.45
C SER A 204 -9.24 15.12 23.15
N GLU A 205 -8.26 15.87 23.67
CA GLU A 205 -8.49 17.19 24.28
C GLU A 205 -9.02 18.21 23.26
N PHE A 206 -8.50 18.19 22.02
CA PHE A 206 -9.00 19.05 20.96
C PHE A 206 -10.48 18.77 20.63
N GLN A 207 -10.84 17.50 20.43
CA GLN A 207 -12.22 17.09 20.15
C GLN A 207 -13.17 17.50 21.28
N LEU A 208 -12.75 17.33 22.53
CA LEU A 208 -13.53 17.73 23.70
C LEU A 208 -13.66 19.25 23.80
N GLY A 209 -12.59 20.00 23.51
CA GLY A 209 -12.59 21.46 23.45
C GLY A 209 -13.52 22.01 22.37
N VAL A 210 -13.50 21.42 21.17
CA VAL A 210 -14.43 21.76 20.08
C VAL A 210 -15.87 21.44 20.47
N ARG A 211 -16.11 20.30 21.11
CA ARG A 211 -17.45 19.94 21.60
C ARG A 211 -17.99 20.99 22.59
N PHE A 212 -17.22 21.37 23.60
CA PHE A 212 -17.64 22.41 24.56
C PHE A 212 -17.79 23.78 23.91
N TYR A 213 -16.98 24.09 22.90
CA TYR A 213 -17.16 25.29 22.10
C TYR A 213 -18.52 25.28 21.38
N THR A 214 -18.89 24.17 20.73
CA THR A 214 -20.19 24.00 20.07
C THR A 214 -21.37 24.02 21.05
N GLU A 215 -21.16 23.51 22.27
CA GLU A 215 -22.15 23.56 23.36
C GLU A 215 -22.20 24.93 24.08
N GLU A 216 -21.51 25.95 23.55
CA GLU A 216 -21.47 27.32 24.09
C GLU A 216 -20.96 27.41 25.55
N GLN A 217 -20.03 26.53 25.94
CA GLN A 217 -19.39 26.50 27.25
C GLN A 217 -17.95 27.03 27.16
N PRO A 218 -17.73 28.37 27.17
CA PRO A 218 -16.44 28.95 26.82
C PRO A 218 -15.32 28.58 27.80
N ALA A 219 -15.60 28.51 29.11
CA ALA A 219 -14.60 28.16 30.11
C ALA A 219 -14.07 26.72 29.95
N ALA A 220 -14.96 25.77 29.67
CA ALA A 220 -14.59 24.37 29.41
C ALA A 220 -13.87 24.23 28.06
N ALA A 221 -14.33 24.94 27.03
CA ALA A 221 -13.66 24.97 25.74
C ALA A 221 -12.21 25.49 25.85
N ILE A 222 -11.99 26.59 26.57
CA ILE A 222 -10.65 27.12 26.83
C ILE A 222 -9.76 26.07 27.53
N LEU A 223 -10.27 25.44 28.60
CA LEU A 223 -9.51 24.46 29.36
C LEU A 223 -8.98 23.33 28.47
N HIS A 224 -9.86 22.73 27.67
CA HIS A 224 -9.51 21.59 26.83
C HIS A 224 -8.70 21.98 25.58
N LEU A 225 -8.97 23.12 24.95
CA LEU A 225 -8.19 23.59 23.79
C LEU A 225 -6.76 24.02 24.17
N GLU A 226 -6.57 24.66 25.33
CA GLU A 226 -5.22 24.96 25.85
C GLU A 226 -4.48 23.66 26.20
N LYS A 227 -5.19 22.70 26.82
CA LYS A 227 -4.59 21.40 27.12
C LYS A 227 -4.20 20.64 25.85
N ALA A 228 -5.02 20.73 24.80
CA ALA A 228 -4.71 20.15 23.49
C ALA A 228 -3.43 20.76 22.89
N LEU A 229 -3.21 22.07 23.02
CA LEU A 229 -1.98 22.74 22.58
C LEU A 229 -0.74 22.25 23.36
N GLU A 230 -0.84 22.10 24.68
CA GLU A 230 0.26 21.56 25.49
C GLU A 230 0.66 20.16 25.01
N GLU A 231 -0.33 19.27 24.87
CA GLU A 231 -0.11 17.89 24.43
C GLU A 231 0.35 17.82 22.96
N TYR A 232 -0.09 18.75 22.11
CA TYR A 232 0.37 18.85 20.71
C TYR A 232 1.89 19.06 20.64
N PHE A 233 2.44 19.99 21.43
CA PHE A 233 3.88 20.26 21.40
C PHE A 233 4.71 19.13 22.01
N VAL A 234 4.16 18.39 22.98
CA VAL A 234 4.75 17.13 23.43
C VAL A 234 4.82 16.15 22.27
N ALA A 235 3.70 15.87 21.61
CA ALA A 235 3.63 14.94 20.49
C ALA A 235 4.52 15.36 19.30
N ASP A 236 4.60 16.65 18.98
CA ASP A 236 5.43 17.17 17.87
C ASP A 236 6.91 16.96 18.18
N THR A 237 7.31 17.26 19.42
CA THR A 237 8.68 17.05 19.90
C THR A 237 9.07 15.57 19.85
N GLU A 238 8.18 14.66 20.25
CA GLU A 238 8.42 13.22 20.17
C GLU A 238 8.52 12.73 18.72
N CYS A 239 7.60 13.15 17.84
CA CYS A 239 7.62 12.80 16.42
C CYS A 239 8.91 13.26 15.75
N ARG A 240 9.29 14.53 15.95
CA ARG A 240 10.50 15.12 15.35
C ARG A 240 11.78 14.45 15.85
N ALA A 241 11.81 13.98 17.09
CA ALA A 241 12.93 13.17 17.60
C ALA A 241 13.02 11.81 16.88
N LEU A 242 11.90 11.21 16.49
CA LEU A 242 11.86 9.93 15.79
C LEU A 242 12.32 10.01 14.32
N CYS A 243 12.42 11.19 13.75
CA CYS A 243 12.95 11.40 12.40
C CYS A 243 14.48 11.23 12.27
N GLU A 244 15.26 11.25 13.35
CA GLU A 244 16.73 11.15 13.30
C GLU A 244 17.22 9.69 13.21
N GLY A 245 16.59 8.92 12.31
CA GLY A 245 16.91 7.53 12.01
C GLY A 245 18.04 7.37 10.98
N PRO A 246 18.42 6.12 10.64
CA PRO A 246 19.34 5.86 9.52
C PRO A 246 18.74 6.33 8.19
N TYR A 247 19.60 6.57 7.19
CA TYR A 247 19.14 6.85 5.83
C TYR A 247 18.34 5.65 5.31
N ASP A 248 17.19 5.94 4.71
CA ASP A 248 16.30 4.93 4.17
C ASP A 248 16.43 4.92 2.65
N TYR A 249 16.84 3.79 2.10
CA TYR A 249 17.02 3.64 0.67
C TYR A 249 15.70 3.14 0.07
N GLU A 250 15.13 3.89 -0.86
CA GLU A 250 13.96 3.42 -1.59
C GLU A 250 14.31 2.16 -2.40
N GLY A 251 13.72 1.02 -2.02
CA GLY A 251 13.92 -0.26 -2.69
C GLY A 251 15.38 -0.70 -2.78
N TYR A 252 15.85 -0.98 -3.99
CA TYR A 252 17.23 -1.43 -4.24
C TYR A 252 18.20 -0.28 -4.56
N ASN A 253 17.79 0.98 -4.39
CA ASN A 253 18.60 2.15 -4.75
C ASN A 253 19.94 2.22 -4.01
N TYR A 254 20.10 1.51 -2.89
CA TYR A 254 21.39 1.37 -2.19
C TYR A 254 22.49 0.71 -3.04
N LEU A 255 22.13 -0.07 -4.06
CA LEU A 255 23.08 -0.70 -4.99
C LEU A 255 23.68 0.29 -5.99
N GLU A 256 22.94 1.36 -6.31
CA GLU A 256 23.30 2.37 -7.30
C GLU A 256 23.72 3.70 -6.66
N TYR A 257 23.60 3.81 -5.33
CA TYR A 257 23.90 5.03 -4.58
C TYR A 257 25.40 5.37 -4.59
N ASN A 258 25.76 6.43 -5.31
CA ASN A 258 27.13 6.93 -5.41
C ASN A 258 27.13 8.46 -5.19
N ALA A 259 27.17 8.86 -3.92
CA ALA A 259 27.18 10.26 -3.48
C ALA A 259 28.54 10.66 -2.90
N ASP A 260 28.99 11.88 -3.19
CA ASP A 260 30.10 12.48 -2.44
C ASP A 260 29.70 12.84 -1.00
N LEU A 261 30.66 13.34 -0.21
CA LEU A 261 30.42 13.68 1.20
C LEU A 261 29.25 14.68 1.39
N PHE A 262 29.20 15.73 0.58
CA PHE A 262 28.20 16.79 0.74
C PHE A 262 26.85 16.37 0.18
N GLN A 263 26.83 15.60 -0.90
CA GLN A 263 25.61 14.95 -1.39
C GLN A 263 25.03 14.01 -0.33
N ALA A 264 25.84 13.13 0.26
CA ALA A 264 25.38 12.21 1.30
C ALA A 264 24.84 12.93 2.55
N ILE A 265 25.48 14.01 2.97
CA ILE A 265 24.97 14.86 4.07
C ILE A 265 23.66 15.53 3.67
N THR A 266 23.56 16.02 2.43
CA THR A 266 22.37 16.69 1.91
C THR A 266 21.19 15.74 1.86
N ASP A 267 21.32 14.60 1.18
CA ASP A 267 20.27 13.59 1.04
C ASP A 267 19.72 13.17 2.40
N HIS A 268 20.62 12.84 3.34
CA HIS A 268 20.21 12.42 4.67
C HIS A 268 19.58 13.56 5.49
N SER A 269 20.10 14.79 5.36
CA SER A 269 19.51 15.95 6.03
C SER A 269 18.11 16.26 5.48
N MET A 270 17.89 16.13 4.16
CA MET A 270 16.60 16.36 3.54
C MET A 270 15.59 15.28 3.94
N GLN A 271 15.99 14.01 4.05
CA GLN A 271 15.12 12.96 4.59
C GLN A 271 14.66 13.30 6.02
N VAL A 272 15.59 13.70 6.89
CA VAL A 272 15.27 14.05 8.28
C VAL A 272 14.35 15.28 8.35
N LEU A 273 14.61 16.32 7.55
CA LEU A 273 13.78 17.52 7.50
C LEU A 273 12.39 17.23 6.92
N SER A 274 12.30 16.44 5.86
CA SER A 274 11.04 16.03 5.26
C SER A 274 10.18 15.24 6.27
N CYS A 275 10.76 14.28 6.98
CA CYS A 275 10.08 13.57 8.08
C CYS A 275 9.60 14.55 9.17
N LYS A 276 10.45 15.49 9.59
CA LYS A 276 10.12 16.48 10.62
C LYS A 276 8.96 17.40 10.18
N GLN A 277 8.89 17.76 8.90
CA GLN A 277 7.76 18.49 8.32
C GLN A 277 6.49 17.62 8.29
N GLY A 278 6.62 16.35 7.91
CA GLY A 278 5.52 15.37 7.90
C GLY A 278 4.86 15.10 9.27
N CYS A 279 5.52 15.44 10.38
CA CYS A 279 4.92 15.33 11.72
C CYS A 279 3.60 16.11 11.84
N VAL A 280 3.43 17.23 11.13
CA VAL A 280 2.16 17.99 11.15
C VAL A 280 1.00 17.12 10.65
N THR A 281 1.22 16.41 9.54
CA THR A 281 0.28 15.45 8.98
C THR A 281 0.01 14.29 9.93
N GLU A 282 1.05 13.70 10.55
CA GLU A 282 0.89 12.59 11.50
C GLU A 282 0.06 13.02 12.72
N LEU A 283 0.34 14.20 13.29
CA LEU A 283 -0.35 14.71 14.47
C LEU A 283 -1.81 15.08 14.17
N ALA A 284 -2.10 15.56 12.97
CA ALA A 284 -3.45 15.91 12.52
C ALA A 284 -4.27 14.71 12.04
N SER A 285 -3.63 13.55 11.82
CA SER A 285 -4.30 12.34 11.34
C SER A 285 -5.10 11.66 12.45
N GLN A 286 -6.39 11.45 12.21
CA GLN A 286 -7.26 10.63 13.06
C GLN A 286 -7.26 9.18 12.57
N PRO A 287 -7.22 8.19 13.47
CA PRO A 287 -7.39 6.79 13.07
C PRO A 287 -8.73 6.62 12.33
N GLY A 288 -8.72 5.82 11.24
CA GLY A 288 -9.93 5.52 10.47
C GLY A 288 -10.39 6.60 9.49
N GLN A 289 -9.79 7.80 9.51
CA GLN A 289 -10.01 8.84 8.49
C GLN A 289 -8.88 8.84 7.46
N GLU A 290 -9.23 8.99 6.18
CA GLU A 290 -8.24 9.02 5.09
C GLU A 290 -7.47 10.34 5.03
N LYS A 291 -8.11 11.45 5.40
CA LYS A 291 -7.51 12.79 5.35
C LYS A 291 -7.23 13.31 6.75
N PRO A 292 -6.05 13.89 7.00
CA PRO A 292 -5.76 14.63 8.24
C PRO A 292 -6.68 15.84 8.39
N LEU A 293 -6.83 16.30 9.64
CA LEU A 293 -7.50 17.57 9.91
C LEU A 293 -6.71 18.73 9.28
N GLU A 294 -7.36 19.48 8.39
CA GLU A 294 -6.76 20.65 7.76
C GLU A 294 -6.45 21.72 8.81
N ASP A 295 -5.28 22.35 8.68
CA ASP A 295 -4.82 23.47 9.51
C ASP A 295 -5.01 23.21 11.02
N PHE A 296 -4.68 21.99 11.47
CA PHE A 296 -4.97 21.51 12.81
C PHE A 296 -4.44 22.44 13.91
N LEU A 297 -3.16 22.83 13.84
CA LEU A 297 -2.56 23.76 14.82
C LEU A 297 -3.19 25.17 14.74
N PRO A 298 -3.26 25.84 13.56
CA PRO A 298 -3.97 27.11 13.43
C PRO A 298 -5.41 27.09 13.97
N SER A 299 -6.15 26.00 13.75
CA SER A 299 -7.54 25.84 14.19
C SER A 299 -7.72 25.99 15.69
N HIS A 300 -6.74 25.61 16.52
CA HIS A 300 -6.79 25.83 17.97
C HIS A 300 -6.95 27.32 18.29
N PHE A 301 -6.18 28.18 17.62
CA PHE A 301 -6.22 29.62 17.85
C PHE A 301 -7.50 30.25 17.30
N ASN A 302 -8.08 29.69 16.24
CA ASN A 302 -9.38 30.11 15.73
C ASN A 302 -10.51 29.83 16.74
N TYR A 303 -10.52 28.65 17.37
CA TYR A 303 -11.49 28.35 18.44
C TYR A 303 -11.21 29.16 19.72
N LEU A 304 -9.94 29.21 20.15
CA LEU A 304 -9.55 29.88 21.39
C LEU A 304 -9.86 31.37 21.38
N GLN A 305 -9.68 32.08 20.24
CA GLN A 305 -9.98 33.52 20.20
C GLN A 305 -11.46 33.80 20.48
N PHE A 306 -12.39 32.98 19.94
CA PHE A 306 -13.81 33.12 20.25
C PHE A 306 -14.13 32.68 21.67
N ALA A 307 -13.54 31.58 22.14
CA ALA A 307 -13.79 31.09 23.49
C ALA A 307 -13.34 32.11 24.55
N TYR A 308 -12.17 32.73 24.39
CA TYR A 308 -11.69 33.80 25.26
C TYR A 308 -12.53 35.07 25.17
N TYR A 309 -12.97 35.44 23.95
CA TYR A 309 -13.88 36.57 23.76
C TYR A 309 -15.21 36.36 24.52
N ASN A 310 -15.84 35.20 24.35
CA ASN A 310 -17.10 34.84 25.01
C ASN A 310 -16.95 34.73 26.53
N ASN A 311 -15.74 34.45 27.02
CA ASN A 311 -15.41 34.45 28.45
C ASN A 311 -14.99 35.84 28.98
N GLY A 312 -15.01 36.89 28.15
CA GLY A 312 -14.66 38.26 28.52
C GLY A 312 -13.16 38.57 28.64
N ASN A 313 -12.28 37.64 28.23
CA ASN A 313 -10.82 37.83 28.26
C ASN A 313 -10.31 38.32 26.90
N TYR A 314 -10.47 39.63 26.65
CA TYR A 314 -10.10 40.24 25.37
C TYR A 314 -8.58 40.24 25.12
N GLU A 315 -7.74 40.29 26.16
CA GLU A 315 -6.29 40.22 26.01
C GLU A 315 -5.86 38.90 25.35
N LYS A 316 -6.40 37.78 25.86
CA LYS A 316 -6.16 36.44 25.31
C LYS A 316 -6.82 36.23 23.95
N ALA A 317 -7.99 36.81 23.72
CA ALA A 317 -8.63 36.78 22.40
C ALA A 317 -7.76 37.47 21.33
N ILE A 318 -7.19 38.63 21.64
CA ILE A 318 -6.27 39.37 20.77
C ILE A 318 -4.97 38.57 20.55
N GLU A 319 -4.38 38.00 21.60
CA GLU A 319 -3.19 37.15 21.49
C GLU A 319 -3.44 35.97 20.53
N CYS A 320 -4.56 35.25 20.69
CA CYS A 320 -4.90 34.11 19.82
C CYS A 320 -5.20 34.54 18.38
N ALA A 321 -5.93 35.64 18.17
CA ALA A 321 -6.18 36.16 16.83
C ALA A 321 -4.87 36.57 16.12
N LYS A 322 -3.97 37.26 16.82
CA LYS A 322 -2.63 37.59 16.28
C LYS A 322 -1.79 36.36 16.02
N THR A 323 -1.90 35.32 16.86
CA THR A 323 -1.23 34.03 16.64
C THR A 323 -1.76 33.31 15.40
N TYR A 324 -3.07 33.27 15.18
CA TYR A 324 -3.65 32.69 13.97
C TYR A 324 -3.18 33.43 12.70
N LEU A 325 -3.14 34.76 12.75
CA LEU A 325 -2.69 35.61 11.65
C LEU A 325 -1.20 35.47 11.30
N LEU A 326 -0.40 34.75 12.12
CA LEU A 326 0.95 34.34 11.70
C LEU A 326 0.90 33.38 10.50
N PHE A 327 -0.09 32.48 10.48
CA PHE A 327 -0.28 31.50 9.42
C PHE A 327 -1.08 32.09 8.26
N PHE A 328 -2.18 32.80 8.56
CA PHE A 328 -3.08 33.35 7.54
C PHE A 328 -3.17 34.88 7.66
N PRO A 329 -2.15 35.64 7.25
CA PRO A 329 -2.09 37.10 7.45
C PRO A 329 -3.21 37.85 6.70
N HIS A 330 -3.75 37.26 5.65
CA HIS A 330 -4.79 37.82 4.79
C HIS A 330 -6.20 37.26 5.08
N ASP A 331 -6.41 36.60 6.23
CA ASP A 331 -7.74 36.14 6.63
C ASP A 331 -8.61 37.35 7.02
N ASP A 332 -9.58 37.69 6.18
CA ASP A 332 -10.45 38.85 6.37
C ASP A 332 -11.28 38.76 7.65
N VAL A 333 -11.77 37.56 7.99
CA VAL A 333 -12.64 37.33 9.15
C VAL A 333 -11.83 37.51 10.43
N MET A 334 -10.64 36.92 10.52
CA MET A 334 -9.78 37.05 11.69
C MET A 334 -9.27 38.48 11.86
N ASN A 335 -8.95 39.19 10.77
CA ASN A 335 -8.58 40.61 10.84
C ASN A 335 -9.73 41.49 11.36
N GLN A 336 -10.97 41.22 10.96
CA GLN A 336 -12.16 41.89 11.50
C GLN A 336 -12.35 41.58 12.99
N ASN A 337 -12.21 40.32 13.39
CA ASN A 337 -12.29 39.92 14.80
C ASN A 337 -11.22 40.63 15.64
N LEU A 338 -9.97 40.66 15.17
CA LEU A 338 -8.87 41.35 15.83
C LEU A 338 -9.14 42.85 16.00
N ALA A 339 -9.65 43.51 14.96
CA ALA A 339 -10.02 44.92 15.01
C ALA A 339 -11.14 45.16 16.04
N TYR A 340 -12.14 44.29 16.07
CA TYR A 340 -13.23 44.35 17.03
C TYR A 340 -12.75 44.17 18.48
N TYR A 341 -11.95 43.12 18.77
CA TYR A 341 -11.40 42.91 20.12
C TYR A 341 -10.50 44.05 20.56
N THR A 342 -9.70 44.59 19.65
CA THR A 342 -8.84 45.76 19.88
C THR A 342 -9.65 46.99 20.25
N ALA A 343 -10.77 47.23 19.57
CA ALA A 343 -11.67 48.35 19.88
C ALA A 343 -12.36 48.19 21.24
N VAL A 344 -12.74 46.96 21.62
CA VAL A 344 -13.39 46.67 22.91
C VAL A 344 -12.40 46.81 24.08
N LEU A 345 -11.17 46.30 23.95
CA LEU A 345 -10.14 46.42 24.99
C LEU A 345 -9.53 47.83 25.06
N GLY A 346 -9.43 48.51 23.92
CA GLY A 346 -8.76 49.80 23.75
C GLY A 346 -7.35 49.67 23.19
N GLU A 347 -7.02 50.53 22.22
CA GLU A 347 -5.78 50.44 21.43
C GLU A 347 -4.49 50.44 22.27
N ASN A 348 -4.45 51.24 23.35
CA ASN A 348 -3.26 51.34 24.19
C ASN A 348 -2.93 50.04 24.92
N LEU A 349 -3.96 49.29 25.32
CA LEU A 349 -3.81 47.99 26.00
C LEU A 349 -3.60 46.85 25.00
N ALA A 350 -4.21 46.94 23.82
CA ALA A 350 -4.09 45.92 22.76
C ALA A 350 -2.76 45.97 21.99
N ARG A 351 -2.15 47.15 21.84
CA ARG A 351 -0.90 47.35 21.10
C ARG A 351 0.28 46.50 21.60
N PRO A 352 0.58 46.39 22.91
CA PRO A 352 1.69 45.57 23.39
C PRO A 352 1.48 44.07 23.24
N ILE A 353 0.23 43.59 23.11
CA ILE A 353 -0.09 42.17 22.99
C ILE A 353 0.52 41.61 21.70
N GLN A 354 1.39 40.62 21.82
CA GLN A 354 2.03 39.95 20.69
C GLN A 354 1.39 38.57 20.47
N PRO A 355 1.57 37.97 19.28
CA PRO A 355 1.37 36.53 19.12
C PRO A 355 2.17 35.74 20.17
N ARG A 356 1.68 34.56 20.53
CA ARG A 356 2.40 33.61 21.40
C ARG A 356 3.81 33.33 20.88
N GLU A 357 4.80 33.48 21.75
CA GLU A 357 6.22 33.36 21.41
C GLU A 357 6.56 31.97 20.87
N GLU A 358 6.06 30.91 21.52
CA GLU A 358 6.26 29.52 21.10
C GLU A 358 5.81 29.26 19.65
N ILE A 359 4.71 29.88 19.23
CA ILE A 359 4.17 29.75 17.87
C ILE A 359 4.98 30.58 16.88
N ARG A 360 5.46 31.74 17.29
CA ARG A 360 6.37 32.54 16.46
C ARG A 360 7.66 31.78 16.15
N VAL A 361 8.25 31.14 17.16
CA VAL A 361 9.46 30.30 16.98
C VAL A 361 9.15 29.07 16.12
N TYR A 362 8.02 28.39 16.38
CA TYR A 362 7.55 27.27 15.56
C TYR A 362 7.41 27.68 14.09
N HIS A 363 6.69 28.77 13.82
CA HIS A 363 6.43 29.27 12.47
C HIS A 363 7.74 29.61 11.74
N GLN A 364 8.66 30.32 12.39
CA GLN A 364 9.97 30.63 11.83
C GLN A 364 10.79 29.37 11.51
N GLN A 365 10.84 28.41 12.44
CA GLN A 365 11.52 27.14 12.23
C GLN A 365 10.94 26.40 11.03
N ARG A 366 9.61 26.32 10.92
CA ARG A 366 8.93 25.60 9.83
C ARG A 366 9.22 26.25 8.48
N LEU A 367 9.14 27.57 8.38
CA LEU A 367 9.45 28.26 7.12
C LEU A 367 10.91 28.06 6.69
N MET A 368 11.87 28.14 7.62
CA MET A 368 13.28 27.88 7.31
C MET A 368 13.53 26.44 6.86
N GLU A 369 12.88 25.46 7.48
CA GLU A 369 12.97 24.07 7.05
C GLU A 369 12.40 23.85 5.65
N LYS A 370 11.26 24.48 5.33
CA LYS A 370 10.65 24.43 3.99
C LYS A 370 11.51 25.13 2.93
N GLU A 371 12.11 26.26 3.26
CA GLU A 371 13.03 26.95 2.35
C GLU A 371 14.18 26.03 1.92
N LEU A 372 14.78 25.29 2.86
CA LEU A 372 15.82 24.29 2.57
C LEU A 372 15.31 23.12 1.72
N LEU A 373 14.12 22.61 2.02
CA LEU A 373 13.51 21.50 1.29
C LEU A 373 13.15 21.89 -0.14
N PHE A 374 12.53 23.04 -0.35
CA PHE A 374 12.22 23.55 -1.68
C PHE A 374 13.48 23.92 -2.48
N PHE A 375 14.50 24.48 -1.83
CA PHE A 375 15.80 24.68 -2.46
C PHE A 375 16.38 23.35 -2.94
N SER A 376 16.31 22.30 -2.11
CA SER A 376 16.78 20.98 -2.48
C SER A 376 16.00 20.37 -3.64
N TYR A 377 14.68 20.57 -3.66
CA TYR A 377 13.85 20.13 -4.76
C TYR A 377 14.20 20.86 -6.07
N ASP A 378 14.43 22.17 -6.04
CA ASP A 378 14.80 22.94 -7.24
C ASP A 378 16.18 22.56 -7.79
N VAL A 379 17.16 22.34 -6.91
CA VAL A 379 18.56 22.17 -7.30
C VAL A 379 18.96 20.71 -7.49
N PHE A 380 18.52 19.83 -6.60
CA PHE A 380 18.90 18.40 -6.57
C PHE A 380 17.78 17.48 -7.02
N GLY A 381 16.56 17.99 -7.23
CA GLY A 381 15.42 17.18 -7.67
C GLY A 381 14.85 16.26 -6.60
N ILE A 382 15.21 16.45 -5.32
CA ILE A 382 14.67 15.69 -4.19
C ILE A 382 13.23 16.16 -3.93
N PRO A 383 12.20 15.35 -4.20
CA PRO A 383 10.82 15.80 -4.11
C PRO A 383 10.43 16.13 -2.66
N PHE A 384 9.70 17.23 -2.50
CA PHE A 384 9.10 17.62 -1.23
C PHE A 384 7.64 18.01 -1.46
N VAL A 385 6.75 17.41 -0.65
CA VAL A 385 5.33 17.75 -0.61
C VAL A 385 5.09 18.54 0.66
N ASP A 386 4.66 19.80 0.49
CA ASP A 386 4.36 20.67 1.62
C ASP A 386 3.09 20.20 2.33
N PRO A 387 3.14 19.86 3.62
CA PRO A 387 1.97 19.43 4.37
C PRO A 387 1.05 20.59 4.75
N ASP A 388 1.51 21.84 4.71
CA ASP A 388 0.71 22.99 5.15
C ASP A 388 0.20 23.85 4.00
N THR A 389 -0.99 24.41 4.19
CA THR A 389 -1.65 25.32 3.24
C THR A 389 -1.18 26.78 3.38
N TRP A 390 -0.59 27.13 4.52
CA TRP A 390 -0.24 28.51 4.91
C TRP A 390 1.17 28.94 4.50
N THR A 391 1.94 28.10 3.80
CA THR A 391 3.29 28.45 3.36
C THR A 391 3.24 29.64 2.40
N PRO A 392 3.95 30.76 2.70
CA PRO A 392 4.00 31.91 1.80
C PRO A 392 4.63 31.55 0.45
N GLU A 393 4.08 32.08 -0.64
CA GLU A 393 4.56 31.78 -1.99
C GLU A 393 6.04 32.18 -2.20
N GLU A 394 6.54 33.15 -1.44
CA GLU A 394 7.92 33.64 -1.52
C GLU A 394 8.93 32.58 -1.08
N VAL A 395 8.52 31.65 -0.21
CA VAL A 395 9.36 30.54 0.28
C VAL A 395 9.60 29.51 -0.84
N ILE A 396 8.70 29.43 -1.81
CA ILE A 396 8.81 28.51 -2.94
C ILE A 396 9.61 29.18 -4.09
N PRO A 397 10.74 28.58 -4.52
CA PRO A 397 11.52 29.07 -5.66
C PRO A 397 10.65 29.31 -6.89
N LYS A 398 10.89 30.44 -7.59
CA LYS A 398 10.09 30.83 -8.76
C LYS A 398 10.02 29.74 -9.83
N ARG A 399 11.14 29.06 -10.09
CA ARG A 399 11.23 27.95 -11.04
C ARG A 399 10.30 26.80 -10.68
N LEU A 400 10.28 26.41 -9.39
CA LEU A 400 9.37 25.38 -8.91
C LEU A 400 7.91 25.84 -8.97
N ARG A 401 7.59 27.09 -8.64
CA ARG A 401 6.22 27.62 -8.78
C ARG A 401 5.73 27.55 -10.22
N GLU A 402 6.56 27.98 -11.17
CA GLU A 402 6.25 27.91 -12.60
C GLU A 402 6.09 26.45 -13.06
N LYS A 403 6.98 25.56 -12.63
CA LYS A 403 6.90 24.11 -12.91
C LYS A 403 5.62 23.50 -12.37
N GLN A 404 5.30 23.71 -11.10
CA GLN A 404 4.09 23.21 -10.44
C GLN A 404 2.82 23.78 -11.08
N LYS A 405 2.84 25.05 -11.52
CA LYS A 405 1.73 25.66 -12.25
C LYS A 405 1.49 24.94 -13.59
N VAL A 406 2.54 24.70 -14.37
CA VAL A 406 2.44 23.95 -15.64
C VAL A 406 1.98 22.52 -15.40
N GLU A 407 2.49 21.84 -14.38
CA GLU A 407 2.06 20.49 -14.01
C GLU A 407 0.59 20.46 -13.59
N ARG A 408 0.12 21.44 -12.81
CA ARG A 408 -1.28 21.57 -12.40
C ARG A 408 -2.21 21.87 -13.56
N GLU A 409 -1.82 22.76 -14.47
CA GLU A 409 -2.56 23.05 -15.71
C GLU A 409 -2.62 21.82 -16.62
N THR A 410 -1.52 21.08 -16.73
CA THR A 410 -1.47 19.83 -17.49
C THR A 410 -2.34 18.75 -16.86
N ALA A 411 -2.30 18.58 -15.53
CA ALA A 411 -3.13 17.65 -14.80
C ALA A 411 -4.63 18.01 -14.88
N ALA A 412 -4.97 19.30 -14.84
CA ALA A 412 -6.32 19.78 -15.03
C ALA A 412 -6.82 19.50 -16.46
N ARG A 413 -5.99 19.74 -17.48
CA ARG A 413 -6.30 19.40 -18.88
C ARG A 413 -6.50 17.90 -19.05
N ILE A 414 -5.61 17.07 -18.49
CA ILE A 414 -5.74 15.61 -18.51
C ILE A 414 -7.02 15.18 -17.79
N SER A 415 -7.34 15.77 -16.65
CA SER A 415 -8.57 15.44 -15.89
C SER A 415 -9.83 15.84 -16.66
N GLU A 416 -9.80 16.96 -17.38
CA GLU A 416 -10.88 17.39 -18.26
C GLU A 416 -11.01 16.49 -19.48
N GLU A 417 -9.90 16.11 -20.13
CA GLU A 417 -9.86 15.13 -21.21
C GLU A 417 -10.41 13.77 -20.76
N ILE A 418 -10.00 13.30 -19.57
CA ILE A 418 -10.54 12.08 -18.95
C ILE A 418 -12.02 12.25 -18.65
N GLY A 419 -12.46 13.39 -18.12
CA GLY A 419 -13.87 13.65 -17.82
C GLY A 419 -14.75 13.68 -19.08
N ASN A 420 -14.25 14.28 -20.16
CA ASN A 420 -14.91 14.30 -21.46
C ASN A 420 -14.93 12.91 -22.09
N LEU A 421 -13.81 12.18 -22.03
CA LEU A 421 -13.72 10.79 -22.46
C LEU A 421 -14.65 9.89 -21.64
N MET A 422 -14.77 10.13 -20.33
CA MET A 422 -15.70 9.39 -19.47
C MET A 422 -17.15 9.64 -19.87
N LYS A 423 -17.53 10.88 -20.17
CA LYS A 423 -18.87 11.19 -20.69
C LYS A 423 -19.10 10.57 -22.07
N GLU A 424 -18.11 10.59 -22.95
CA GLU A 424 -18.17 9.93 -24.25
C GLU A 424 -18.33 8.42 -24.10
N ILE A 425 -17.55 7.80 -23.21
CA ILE A 425 -17.69 6.38 -22.83
C ILE A 425 -19.07 6.11 -22.22
N GLU A 426 -19.59 6.99 -21.36
CA GLU A 426 -20.92 6.84 -20.77
C GLU A 426 -22.01 6.89 -21.85
N THR A 427 -21.91 7.82 -22.81
CA THR A 427 -22.83 7.86 -23.97
C THR A 427 -22.69 6.64 -24.87
N LEU A 428 -21.47 6.16 -25.14
CA LEU A 428 -21.23 4.95 -25.92
C LEU A 428 -21.69 3.70 -25.17
N VAL A 429 -21.59 3.67 -23.84
CA VAL A 429 -22.08 2.59 -22.99
C VAL A 429 -23.61 2.63 -22.93
N GLU A 430 -24.25 3.80 -22.89
CA GLU A 430 -25.72 3.92 -23.00
C GLU A 430 -26.24 3.51 -24.38
N GLU A 431 -25.55 3.90 -25.45
CA GLU A 431 -25.86 3.47 -26.83
C GLU A 431 -25.64 1.97 -27.00
N LYS A 432 -24.50 1.45 -26.52
CA LYS A 432 -24.18 0.01 -26.58
C LYS A 432 -25.00 -0.81 -25.60
N ALA A 433 -25.50 -0.25 -24.49
CA ALA A 433 -26.46 -0.90 -23.59
C ALA A 433 -27.86 -0.94 -24.20
N LYS A 434 -28.26 0.08 -24.98
CA LYS A 434 -29.46 0.02 -25.83
C LYS A 434 -29.33 -1.00 -26.96
N GLU A 435 -28.17 -1.09 -27.61
CA GLU A 435 -27.89 -2.14 -28.61
C GLU A 435 -27.77 -3.54 -27.97
N SER A 436 -27.17 -3.65 -26.77
CA SER A 436 -27.01 -4.90 -26.02
C SER A 436 -28.33 -5.42 -25.44
N ALA A 437 -29.24 -4.53 -25.04
CA ALA A 437 -30.60 -4.89 -24.65
C ALA A 437 -31.36 -5.57 -25.81
N ASP A 438 -31.09 -5.18 -27.07
CA ASP A 438 -31.62 -5.85 -28.27
C ASP A 438 -30.78 -7.08 -28.71
N MET A 439 -29.49 -7.15 -28.35
CA MET A 439 -28.59 -8.27 -28.70
C MET A 439 -28.61 -9.44 -27.69
N SER A 440 -29.22 -9.26 -26.52
CA SER A 440 -29.47 -10.30 -25.51
C SER A 440 -30.37 -11.46 -26.01
N LYS A 441 -30.86 -11.39 -27.26
CA LYS A 441 -31.62 -12.44 -27.93
C LYS A 441 -30.79 -13.38 -28.83
N PHE A 442 -29.46 -13.22 -28.94
CA PHE A 442 -28.64 -14.12 -29.77
C PHE A 442 -27.28 -14.48 -29.15
N ILE A 443 -27.27 -15.25 -28.06
CA ILE A 443 -26.07 -15.99 -27.66
C ILE A 443 -25.81 -17.07 -28.72
N ARG A 444 -24.70 -16.95 -29.48
CA ARG A 444 -24.33 -17.86 -30.57
C ARG A 444 -23.09 -18.68 -30.18
N GLU A 445 -23.25 -19.97 -29.96
CA GLU A 445 -22.15 -20.92 -29.72
C GLU A 445 -21.99 -21.92 -30.89
N GLY A 446 -20.90 -22.68 -30.92
CA GLY A 446 -20.66 -23.72 -31.93
C GLY A 446 -20.09 -23.20 -33.25
N GLY A 447 -19.17 -22.23 -33.19
CA GLY A 447 -18.31 -21.88 -34.33
C GLY A 447 -17.28 -22.98 -34.66
N PRO A 448 -16.62 -22.89 -35.84
CA PRO A 448 -15.62 -23.87 -36.25
C PRO A 448 -14.38 -23.80 -35.36
N LEU A 449 -13.66 -24.92 -35.19
CA LEU A 449 -12.32 -24.89 -34.58
C LEU A 449 -11.30 -24.56 -35.68
N VAL A 450 -10.47 -23.54 -35.44
CA VAL A 450 -9.52 -22.99 -36.44
C VAL A 450 -8.27 -23.87 -36.63
N TYR A 451 -8.04 -24.84 -35.74
CA TYR A 451 -6.84 -25.68 -35.70
C TYR A 451 -7.14 -27.14 -36.06
N LYS A 452 -6.33 -27.71 -36.98
CA LYS A 452 -6.41 -29.13 -37.35
C LYS A 452 -6.01 -30.03 -36.16
N GLY A 453 -6.77 -31.09 -35.94
CA GLY A 453 -6.56 -32.04 -34.83
C GLY A 453 -7.33 -31.73 -33.55
N ALA A 454 -7.84 -30.50 -33.41
CA ALA A 454 -8.74 -30.15 -32.31
C ALA A 454 -10.18 -30.56 -32.63
N SER A 455 -10.90 -31.11 -31.64
CA SER A 455 -12.30 -31.53 -31.80
C SER A 455 -13.11 -31.24 -30.54
N VAL A 456 -14.33 -30.73 -30.73
CA VAL A 456 -15.28 -30.50 -29.63
C VAL A 456 -15.78 -31.86 -29.15
N THR A 457 -15.50 -32.21 -27.89
CA THR A 457 -15.94 -33.48 -27.29
C THR A 457 -17.16 -33.30 -26.42
N MET A 458 -17.34 -32.14 -25.79
CA MET A 458 -18.56 -31.77 -25.07
C MET A 458 -18.92 -30.32 -25.38
N ASN A 459 -20.18 -30.07 -25.72
CA ASN A 459 -20.74 -28.73 -25.89
C ASN A 459 -21.62 -28.36 -24.68
N SER A 460 -22.14 -27.14 -24.63
CA SER A 460 -23.00 -26.64 -23.55
C SER A 460 -24.15 -27.57 -23.19
N LYS A 461 -24.79 -28.19 -24.20
CA LYS A 461 -25.86 -29.19 -23.99
C LYS A 461 -25.36 -30.45 -23.27
N ALA A 462 -24.18 -30.95 -23.63
CA ALA A 462 -23.57 -32.10 -22.97
C ALA A 462 -23.05 -31.76 -21.56
N LEU A 463 -22.77 -30.48 -21.28
CA LEU A 463 -22.26 -29.96 -20.02
C LEU A 463 -23.36 -29.36 -19.12
N ASN A 464 -24.64 -29.59 -19.45
CA ASN A 464 -25.81 -29.08 -18.73
C ASN A 464 -25.68 -27.58 -18.34
N GLY A 465 -25.35 -26.74 -19.31
CA GLY A 465 -25.22 -25.29 -19.09
C GLY A 465 -25.27 -24.50 -20.38
N SER A 466 -24.79 -23.26 -20.34
CA SER A 466 -24.68 -22.36 -21.50
C SER A 466 -23.27 -21.83 -21.62
N GLN A 467 -22.81 -21.57 -22.85
CA GLN A 467 -21.48 -21.01 -23.10
C GLN A 467 -20.37 -21.86 -22.46
N ARG A 468 -20.42 -23.18 -22.64
CA ARG A 468 -19.40 -24.14 -22.15
C ARG A 468 -18.91 -25.01 -23.30
N VAL A 469 -17.62 -25.33 -23.32
CA VAL A 469 -17.04 -26.25 -24.30
C VAL A 469 -15.89 -27.04 -23.71
N VAL A 470 -15.79 -28.31 -24.12
CA VAL A 470 -14.59 -29.13 -23.95
C VAL A 470 -14.05 -29.46 -25.34
N VAL A 471 -12.77 -29.14 -25.56
CA VAL A 471 -12.06 -29.41 -26.80
C VAL A 471 -10.85 -30.29 -26.51
N ASP A 472 -10.75 -31.41 -27.21
CA ASP A 472 -9.57 -32.29 -27.16
C ASP A 472 -8.67 -32.06 -28.37
N GLY A 473 -7.39 -32.40 -28.24
CA GLY A 473 -6.40 -32.27 -29.31
C GLY A 473 -5.86 -30.86 -29.49
N VAL A 474 -5.97 -30.01 -28.45
CA VAL A 474 -5.37 -28.66 -28.46
C VAL A 474 -3.85 -28.72 -28.45
N LEU A 475 -3.28 -29.74 -27.80
CA LEU A 475 -1.84 -30.02 -27.77
C LEU A 475 -1.54 -31.45 -28.21
N SER A 476 -0.36 -31.64 -28.81
CA SER A 476 0.23 -32.97 -28.98
C SER A 476 0.80 -33.50 -27.65
N ALA A 477 1.02 -34.81 -27.57
CA ALA A 477 1.65 -35.43 -26.41
C ALA A 477 3.07 -34.88 -26.14
N GLU A 478 3.79 -34.52 -27.20
CA GLU A 478 5.14 -33.93 -27.12
C GLU A 478 5.09 -32.51 -26.57
N GLU A 479 4.14 -31.68 -27.03
CA GLU A 479 3.94 -30.32 -26.52
C GLU A 479 3.55 -30.33 -25.03
N CYS A 480 2.66 -31.24 -24.62
CA CYS A 480 2.33 -31.44 -23.21
C CYS A 480 3.55 -31.79 -22.36
N GLN A 481 4.38 -32.74 -22.82
CA GLN A 481 5.57 -33.16 -22.08
C GLN A 481 6.57 -32.01 -21.97
N GLU A 482 6.73 -31.23 -23.03
CA GLU A 482 7.65 -30.09 -23.06
C GLU A 482 7.20 -28.96 -22.12
N LEU A 483 5.90 -28.64 -22.08
CA LEU A 483 5.35 -27.66 -21.16
C LEU A 483 5.41 -28.12 -19.68
N GLN A 484 5.23 -29.42 -19.42
CA GLN A 484 5.45 -29.97 -18.08
C GLN A 484 6.91 -29.83 -17.63
N ARG A 485 7.88 -30.12 -18.50
CA ARG A 485 9.31 -29.92 -18.21
C ARG A 485 9.64 -28.46 -17.95
N LEU A 486 9.13 -27.54 -18.79
CA LEU A 486 9.27 -26.11 -18.58
C LEU A 486 8.79 -25.71 -17.19
N THR A 487 7.63 -26.21 -16.78
CA THR A 487 7.04 -25.88 -15.48
C THR A 487 7.89 -26.38 -14.33
N ASN A 488 8.36 -27.63 -14.38
CA ASN A 488 9.22 -28.17 -13.34
C ASN A 488 10.56 -27.41 -13.19
N ALA A 489 11.03 -26.76 -14.26
CA ALA A 489 12.25 -25.96 -14.24
C ALA A 489 12.03 -24.47 -13.88
N ALA A 490 10.90 -23.89 -14.28
CA ALA A 490 10.64 -22.45 -14.19
C ALA A 490 9.70 -22.05 -13.04
N ALA A 491 8.86 -22.97 -12.58
CA ALA A 491 7.79 -22.64 -11.64
C ALA A 491 8.31 -22.38 -10.23
N SER A 492 7.73 -21.37 -9.59
CA SER A 492 8.03 -21.04 -8.20
C SER A 492 6.92 -21.57 -7.30
N ALA A 493 7.30 -22.10 -6.14
CA ALA A 493 6.33 -22.56 -5.16
C ALA A 493 5.53 -21.35 -4.63
N GLY A 494 4.21 -21.42 -4.67
CA GLY A 494 3.34 -20.31 -4.27
C GLY A 494 3.43 -19.06 -5.16
N ASP A 495 3.81 -19.20 -6.44
CA ASP A 495 3.79 -18.11 -7.44
C ASP A 495 2.37 -17.51 -7.54
N GLY A 496 2.24 -16.18 -7.53
CA GLY A 496 0.94 -15.51 -7.41
C GLY A 496 0.30 -15.51 -6.00
N TYR A 497 0.90 -16.21 -5.03
CA TYR A 497 0.43 -16.31 -3.63
C TYR A 497 1.51 -15.97 -2.59
N ARG A 498 2.42 -15.04 -2.92
CA ARG A 498 3.50 -14.56 -2.04
C ARG A 498 4.39 -15.68 -1.47
N GLY A 499 4.59 -16.76 -2.23
CA GLY A 499 5.41 -17.90 -1.81
C GLY A 499 4.70 -18.90 -0.89
N LYS A 500 3.40 -18.72 -0.62
CA LYS A 500 2.60 -19.71 0.12
C LYS A 500 2.46 -20.97 -0.71
N THR A 501 3.17 -22.03 -0.32
CA THR A 501 3.25 -23.28 -1.08
C THR A 501 1.93 -24.05 -1.10
N SER A 502 1.03 -23.83 -0.14
CA SER A 502 -0.28 -24.49 -0.04
C SER A 502 -1.40 -23.45 0.12
N PRO A 503 -1.74 -22.68 -0.94
CA PRO A 503 -2.61 -21.52 -0.79
C PRO A 503 -4.08 -21.87 -0.55
N HIS A 504 -4.59 -22.94 -1.15
CA HIS A 504 -6.01 -23.33 -1.10
C HIS A 504 -6.30 -24.47 -0.12
N THR A 505 -5.39 -25.44 -0.01
CA THR A 505 -5.52 -26.58 0.89
C THR A 505 -4.15 -26.98 1.44
N PRO A 506 -4.03 -27.37 2.73
CA PRO A 506 -2.78 -27.81 3.32
C PRO A 506 -2.29 -29.17 2.80
N SER A 507 -3.12 -29.88 2.03
CA SER A 507 -2.85 -31.23 1.48
C SER A 507 -2.21 -31.23 0.10
N GLU A 508 -2.04 -30.07 -0.53
CA GLU A 508 -1.42 -29.94 -1.85
C GLU A 508 -0.38 -28.83 -1.86
N THR A 509 0.67 -28.98 -2.67
CA THR A 509 1.60 -27.90 -3.00
C THR A 509 1.27 -27.27 -4.35
N PHE A 510 1.53 -25.98 -4.47
CA PHE A 510 1.23 -25.16 -5.63
C PHE A 510 2.50 -24.59 -6.23
N TYR A 511 2.62 -24.74 -7.54
CA TYR A 511 3.70 -24.17 -8.34
C TYR A 511 3.10 -23.42 -9.52
N GLY A 512 3.70 -22.29 -9.87
CA GLY A 512 3.19 -21.47 -10.94
C GLY A 512 4.28 -20.71 -11.70
N VAL A 513 3.98 -20.36 -12.96
CA VAL A 513 4.82 -19.50 -13.80
C VAL A 513 3.96 -18.71 -14.81
N THR A 514 4.16 -17.39 -14.87
CA THR A 514 3.54 -16.52 -15.89
C THR A 514 4.28 -16.63 -17.23
N VAL A 515 3.60 -16.26 -18.32
CA VAL A 515 4.17 -16.31 -19.69
C VAL A 515 5.42 -15.44 -19.79
N PHE A 516 5.34 -14.20 -19.29
CA PHE A 516 6.47 -13.26 -19.30
C PHE A 516 7.68 -13.81 -18.52
N LYS A 517 7.44 -14.36 -17.32
CA LYS A 517 8.50 -14.97 -16.51
C LYS A 517 9.18 -16.13 -17.23
N ALA A 518 8.41 -17.02 -17.87
CA ALA A 518 8.97 -18.13 -18.64
C ALA A 518 9.84 -17.64 -19.80
N LEU A 519 9.38 -16.63 -20.56
CA LEU A 519 10.15 -16.03 -21.65
C LEU A 519 11.44 -15.36 -21.17
N LYS A 520 11.40 -14.64 -20.05
CA LYS A 520 12.57 -14.02 -19.44
C LYS A 520 13.60 -15.06 -18.99
N LEU A 521 13.15 -16.14 -18.33
CA LEU A 521 14.03 -17.26 -17.99
C LEU A 521 14.63 -17.93 -19.25
N GLY A 522 13.88 -17.96 -20.35
CA GLY A 522 14.35 -18.41 -21.65
C GLY A 522 15.44 -17.51 -22.23
N GLN A 523 15.25 -16.18 -22.18
CA GLN A 523 16.23 -15.19 -22.59
C GLN A 523 17.54 -15.27 -21.76
N GLU A 524 17.41 -15.54 -20.47
CA GLU A 524 18.54 -15.74 -19.54
C GLU A 524 19.22 -17.12 -19.69
N GLY A 525 18.70 -18.00 -20.57
CA GLY A 525 19.25 -19.34 -20.80
C GLY A 525 19.00 -20.34 -19.66
N LYS A 526 18.13 -20.01 -18.71
CA LYS A 526 17.78 -20.86 -17.56
C LYS A 526 16.80 -21.98 -17.92
N VAL A 527 15.98 -21.76 -18.93
CA VAL A 527 15.11 -22.76 -19.56
C VAL A 527 15.25 -22.69 -21.08
N PRO A 528 14.92 -23.74 -21.84
CA PRO A 528 15.00 -23.67 -23.29
C PRO A 528 14.02 -22.62 -23.83
N LEU A 529 14.56 -21.65 -24.60
CA LEU A 529 13.77 -20.55 -25.15
C LEU A 529 12.61 -21.03 -26.03
N ARG A 530 12.79 -22.15 -26.76
CA ARG A 530 11.73 -22.79 -27.55
C ARG A 530 10.56 -23.26 -26.71
N SER A 531 10.80 -23.78 -25.50
CA SER A 531 9.74 -24.25 -24.60
C SER A 531 8.98 -23.06 -24.01
N ALA A 532 9.66 -21.97 -23.67
CA ALA A 532 9.03 -20.73 -23.24
C ALA A 532 8.18 -20.08 -24.36
N TYR A 533 8.66 -20.12 -25.60
CA TYR A 533 7.90 -19.66 -26.77
C TYR A 533 6.70 -20.57 -27.10
N LEU A 534 6.85 -21.88 -26.94
CA LEU A 534 5.73 -22.82 -27.04
C LEU A 534 4.62 -22.46 -26.04
N TYR A 535 4.98 -22.16 -24.79
CA TYR A 535 4.01 -21.73 -23.78
C TYR A 535 3.25 -20.47 -24.24
N TYR A 536 3.96 -19.44 -24.70
CA TYR A 536 3.34 -18.24 -25.27
C TYR A 536 2.38 -18.57 -26.43
N ASN A 537 2.81 -19.33 -27.43
CA ASN A 537 2.02 -19.64 -28.62
C ASN A 537 0.77 -20.47 -28.29
N VAL A 538 0.87 -21.40 -27.33
CA VAL A 538 -0.27 -22.21 -26.88
C VAL A 538 -1.36 -21.34 -26.24
N THR A 539 -0.99 -20.29 -25.49
CA THR A 539 -2.00 -19.37 -24.94
C THR A 539 -2.78 -18.63 -26.04
N GLU A 540 -2.10 -18.19 -27.11
CA GLU A 540 -2.74 -17.59 -28.31
C GLU A 540 -3.65 -18.59 -29.03
N LYS A 541 -3.18 -19.83 -29.18
CA LYS A 541 -3.95 -20.92 -29.80
C LYS A 541 -5.27 -21.15 -29.08
N VAL A 542 -5.27 -21.14 -27.75
CA VAL A 542 -6.49 -21.26 -26.94
C VAL A 542 -7.37 -20.02 -27.10
N ARG A 543 -6.81 -18.81 -27.07
CA ARG A 543 -7.54 -17.55 -27.27
C ARG A 543 -8.34 -17.56 -28.58
N HIS A 544 -7.68 -17.82 -29.70
CA HIS A 544 -8.33 -17.91 -31.02
C HIS A 544 -9.40 -19.00 -31.09
N MET A 545 -9.18 -20.12 -30.40
CA MET A 545 -10.15 -21.20 -30.36
C MET A 545 -11.42 -20.79 -29.61
N MET A 546 -11.28 -20.08 -28.49
CA MET A 546 -12.42 -19.57 -27.72
C MET A 546 -13.19 -18.51 -28.49
N GLU A 547 -12.49 -17.55 -29.12
CA GLU A 547 -13.10 -16.54 -29.99
C GLU A 547 -13.92 -17.17 -31.11
N SER A 548 -13.35 -18.18 -31.79
CA SER A 548 -14.02 -18.83 -32.90
C SER A 548 -15.23 -19.66 -32.44
N TYR A 549 -15.08 -20.47 -31.38
CA TYR A 549 -16.15 -21.33 -30.89
C TYR A 549 -17.34 -20.54 -30.36
N PHE A 550 -17.09 -19.51 -29.54
CA PHE A 550 -18.12 -18.63 -28.99
C PHE A 550 -18.55 -17.53 -29.96
N ARG A 551 -18.02 -17.55 -31.20
CA ARG A 551 -18.37 -16.63 -32.29
C ARG A 551 -18.33 -15.17 -31.86
N LEU A 552 -17.26 -14.80 -31.16
CA LEU A 552 -17.09 -13.47 -30.62
C LEU A 552 -16.80 -12.47 -31.74
N GLU A 553 -17.52 -11.36 -31.75
CA GLU A 553 -17.31 -10.25 -32.71
C GLU A 553 -16.15 -9.35 -32.29
N VAL A 554 -15.79 -9.39 -31.00
CA VAL A 554 -14.70 -8.64 -30.38
C VAL A 554 -13.61 -9.62 -29.96
N PRO A 555 -12.32 -9.32 -30.19
CA PRO A 555 -11.23 -10.17 -29.73
C PRO A 555 -11.18 -10.23 -28.21
N LEU A 556 -10.75 -11.38 -27.69
CA LEU A 556 -10.44 -11.57 -26.29
C LEU A 556 -9.07 -10.95 -25.98
N HIS A 557 -8.98 -10.25 -24.86
CA HIS A 557 -7.72 -9.78 -24.29
C HIS A 557 -7.41 -10.62 -23.04
N PHE A 558 -6.15 -10.99 -22.84
CA PHE A 558 -5.77 -11.73 -21.63
C PHE A 558 -5.92 -10.81 -20.42
N SER A 559 -6.74 -11.20 -19.45
CA SER A 559 -6.78 -10.57 -18.13
C SER A 559 -5.68 -11.13 -17.22
N TYR A 560 -5.38 -12.43 -17.33
CA TYR A 560 -4.30 -13.09 -16.61
C TYR A 560 -4.00 -14.46 -17.24
N SER A 561 -2.73 -14.85 -17.28
CA SER A 561 -2.29 -16.13 -17.87
C SER A 561 -1.32 -16.87 -16.95
N HIS A 562 -1.68 -18.08 -16.52
CA HIS A 562 -0.90 -18.77 -15.51
C HIS A 562 -0.80 -20.28 -15.76
N LEU A 563 0.42 -20.80 -15.92
CA LEU A 563 0.68 -22.23 -15.93
C LEU A 563 0.90 -22.65 -14.49
N VAL A 564 0.03 -23.53 -14.01
CA VAL A 564 -0.06 -23.96 -12.62
C VAL A 564 0.04 -25.47 -12.50
N CYS A 565 0.75 -25.94 -11.47
CA CYS A 565 0.74 -27.34 -11.06
C CYS A 565 0.35 -27.49 -9.58
N ARG A 566 -0.48 -28.48 -9.30
CA ARG A 566 -0.87 -28.93 -7.96
C ARG A 566 -0.29 -30.31 -7.71
N THR A 567 0.45 -30.50 -6.63
CA THR A 567 1.02 -31.81 -6.27
C THR A 567 0.44 -32.28 -4.94
N ALA A 568 -0.04 -33.52 -4.89
CA ALA A 568 -0.52 -34.14 -3.65
C ALA A 568 0.62 -34.32 -2.64
N ILE A 569 0.35 -34.07 -1.36
CA ILE A 569 1.26 -34.36 -0.25
C ILE A 569 0.85 -35.69 0.36
N ASP A 570 1.64 -36.75 0.15
CA ASP A 570 1.26 -38.14 0.48
C ASP A 570 0.78 -38.32 1.93
N GLU A 571 1.40 -37.64 2.91
CA GLU A 571 1.05 -37.78 4.33
C GLU A 571 -0.28 -37.08 4.73
N LYS A 572 -0.95 -36.41 3.80
CA LYS A 572 -2.13 -35.55 4.08
C LYS A 572 -3.36 -35.87 3.23
N GLN A 573 -3.45 -37.08 2.69
CA GLN A 573 -4.55 -37.49 1.81
C GLN A 573 -5.62 -38.36 2.49
N GLU A 574 -5.31 -38.95 3.65
CA GLU A 574 -6.23 -39.87 4.33
C GLU A 574 -7.48 -39.14 4.86
N GLY A 575 -8.67 -39.62 4.47
CA GLY A 575 -9.97 -39.08 4.94
C GLY A 575 -10.34 -37.70 4.38
N ARG A 576 -9.67 -37.24 3.32
CA ARG A 576 -9.84 -35.91 2.74
C ARG A 576 -11.21 -35.71 2.08
N THR A 577 -11.87 -34.59 2.37
CA THR A 577 -13.18 -34.20 1.79
C THR A 577 -13.22 -32.79 1.20
N ASP A 578 -12.15 -32.00 1.34
CA ASP A 578 -12.03 -30.66 0.75
C ASP A 578 -11.72 -30.71 -0.76
N ASN A 579 -11.96 -29.60 -1.44
CA ASN A 579 -11.63 -29.42 -2.84
C ASN A 579 -10.17 -28.96 -3.03
N SER A 580 -9.58 -29.26 -4.20
CA SER A 580 -8.29 -28.65 -4.62
C SER A 580 -8.48 -27.16 -4.90
N HIS A 581 -9.65 -26.80 -5.44
CA HIS A 581 -10.10 -25.41 -5.58
C HIS A 581 -11.61 -25.34 -5.31
N GLU A 582 -12.01 -24.50 -4.36
CA GLU A 582 -13.42 -24.33 -4.00
C GLU A 582 -14.26 -23.78 -5.15
N VAL A 583 -15.57 -24.01 -5.07
CA VAL A 583 -16.51 -23.51 -6.07
C VAL A 583 -16.53 -21.98 -6.06
N HIS A 584 -16.33 -21.39 -7.22
CA HIS A 584 -16.30 -19.93 -7.42
C HIS A 584 -16.83 -19.56 -8.80
N VAL A 585 -16.99 -18.25 -9.00
CA VAL A 585 -17.31 -17.61 -10.29
C VAL A 585 -16.22 -16.59 -10.58
N ASP A 586 -15.76 -16.53 -11.84
CA ASP A 586 -14.55 -15.78 -12.17
C ASP A 586 -14.74 -14.25 -12.19
N ASN A 587 -15.98 -13.76 -12.35
CA ASN A 587 -16.28 -12.32 -12.43
C ASN A 587 -17.22 -11.76 -11.35
N CYS A 588 -17.51 -12.53 -10.30
CA CYS A 588 -18.35 -12.07 -9.21
C CYS A 588 -18.07 -12.79 -7.90
N ILE A 589 -18.57 -12.24 -6.80
CA ILE A 589 -18.59 -12.88 -5.49
C ILE A 589 -19.81 -13.80 -5.42
N LEU A 590 -19.57 -15.10 -5.39
CA LEU A 590 -20.64 -16.10 -5.28
C LEU A 590 -21.12 -16.20 -3.82
N ASN A 591 -22.37 -15.85 -3.58
CA ASN A 591 -23.09 -16.16 -2.35
C ASN A 591 -24.06 -17.32 -2.62
N ALA A 592 -23.59 -18.53 -2.33
CA ALA A 592 -24.34 -19.76 -2.57
C ALA A 592 -25.60 -19.91 -1.72
N GLU A 593 -25.66 -19.29 -0.54
CA GLU A 593 -26.85 -19.31 0.33
C GLU A 593 -27.96 -18.39 -0.18
N ALA A 594 -27.58 -17.22 -0.69
CA ALA A 594 -28.51 -16.28 -1.29
C ALA A 594 -28.83 -16.58 -2.76
N LEU A 595 -28.09 -17.49 -3.41
CA LEU A 595 -28.13 -17.74 -4.86
C LEU A 595 -27.85 -16.48 -5.68
N VAL A 596 -26.94 -15.64 -5.20
CA VAL A 596 -26.59 -14.36 -5.82
C VAL A 596 -25.10 -14.33 -6.17
N CYS A 597 -24.79 -13.72 -7.31
CA CYS A 597 -23.44 -13.48 -7.82
C CYS A 597 -23.25 -11.96 -7.92
N VAL A 598 -22.57 -11.37 -6.93
CA VAL A 598 -22.43 -9.91 -6.81
C VAL A 598 -21.19 -9.43 -7.54
N LYS A 599 -21.37 -8.54 -8.52
CA LYS A 599 -20.26 -7.96 -9.30
C LYS A 599 -19.69 -6.72 -8.61
N GLU A 600 -18.89 -6.93 -7.59
CA GLU A 600 -18.17 -5.85 -6.89
C GLU A 600 -16.76 -6.28 -6.47
N PRO A 601 -15.83 -5.32 -6.22
CA PRO A 601 -14.52 -5.64 -5.65
C PRO A 601 -14.67 -6.43 -4.34
N PRO A 602 -13.87 -7.50 -4.11
CA PRO A 602 -12.62 -7.83 -4.80
C PRO A 602 -12.75 -8.72 -6.05
N ALA A 603 -13.96 -9.01 -6.55
CA ALA A 603 -14.11 -9.83 -7.75
C ALA A 603 -13.58 -9.11 -9.01
N TYR A 604 -13.05 -9.89 -9.96
CA TYR A 604 -12.60 -9.39 -11.26
C TYR A 604 -13.80 -9.22 -12.20
N THR A 605 -14.64 -8.21 -11.94
CA THR A 605 -15.93 -7.97 -12.61
C THR A 605 -15.86 -7.80 -14.13
N PHE A 606 -14.67 -7.55 -14.66
CA PHE A 606 -14.33 -7.36 -16.06
C PHE A 606 -13.95 -8.65 -16.82
N ARG A 607 -13.90 -9.82 -16.15
CA ARG A 607 -13.66 -11.10 -16.84
C ARG A 607 -14.92 -11.56 -17.56
N ASP A 608 -14.78 -11.91 -18.83
CA ASP A 608 -15.89 -12.32 -19.70
C ASP A 608 -15.84 -13.81 -20.04
N TYR A 609 -14.63 -14.34 -20.28
CA TYR A 609 -14.41 -15.75 -20.61
C TYR A 609 -13.19 -16.32 -19.87
N SER A 610 -13.22 -17.62 -19.63
CA SER A 610 -12.15 -18.39 -19.02
C SER A 610 -11.86 -19.63 -19.84
N ALA A 611 -10.60 -20.07 -19.85
CA ALA A 611 -10.21 -21.35 -20.40
C ALA A 611 -9.14 -22.03 -19.55
N ILE A 612 -9.28 -23.33 -19.34
CA ILE A 612 -8.31 -24.18 -18.65
C ILE A 612 -7.81 -25.25 -19.61
N LEU A 613 -6.52 -25.24 -19.95
CA LEU A 613 -5.87 -26.24 -20.81
C LEU A 613 -5.04 -27.21 -19.97
N TYR A 614 -5.37 -28.49 -20.02
CA TYR A 614 -4.69 -29.54 -19.26
C TYR A 614 -3.46 -30.08 -19.99
N LEU A 615 -2.37 -30.26 -19.23
CA LEU A 615 -1.10 -30.76 -19.77
C LEU A 615 -0.91 -32.26 -19.53
N ASN A 616 -1.66 -32.85 -18.59
CA ASN A 616 -1.47 -34.23 -18.18
C ASN A 616 -2.74 -34.84 -17.57
N GLY A 617 -2.71 -36.16 -17.33
CA GLY A 617 -3.82 -36.94 -16.75
C GLY A 617 -3.35 -38.16 -15.94
N ASP A 618 -2.06 -38.24 -15.66
CA ASP A 618 -1.36 -39.28 -14.89
C ASP A 618 -1.36 -38.94 -13.39
N PHE A 619 -2.54 -38.66 -12.83
CA PHE A 619 -2.75 -38.39 -11.41
C PHE A 619 -4.12 -38.93 -10.96
N GLU A 620 -4.35 -39.02 -9.64
CA GLU A 620 -5.63 -39.45 -9.07
C GLU A 620 -6.41 -38.25 -8.51
N GLY A 621 -7.72 -38.19 -8.78
CA GLY A 621 -8.58 -37.06 -8.39
C GLY A 621 -8.51 -35.87 -9.36
N GLY A 622 -8.61 -34.64 -8.86
CA GLY A 622 -8.34 -33.42 -9.64
C GLY A 622 -9.34 -33.06 -10.75
N ALA A 623 -10.51 -33.70 -10.78
CA ALA A 623 -11.54 -33.46 -11.78
C ALA A 623 -12.09 -32.03 -11.69
N PHE A 624 -12.29 -31.38 -12.83
CA PHE A 624 -12.96 -30.08 -12.92
C PHE A 624 -14.47 -30.30 -13.00
N TYR A 625 -15.26 -29.50 -12.30
CA TYR A 625 -16.72 -29.65 -12.35
C TYR A 625 -17.42 -28.30 -12.31
N PHE A 626 -18.58 -28.24 -12.95
CA PHE A 626 -19.50 -27.11 -12.90
C PHE A 626 -20.62 -27.39 -11.90
N THR A 627 -21.15 -26.34 -11.28
CA THR A 627 -22.32 -26.42 -10.39
C THR A 627 -23.38 -25.40 -10.78
N GLU A 628 -24.56 -25.56 -10.19
CA GLU A 628 -25.52 -24.46 -10.08
C GLU A 628 -25.00 -23.37 -9.11
N LEU A 629 -25.74 -22.25 -9.01
CA LEU A 629 -25.43 -21.14 -8.09
C LEU A 629 -25.40 -21.54 -6.60
N ASP A 630 -25.96 -22.69 -6.25
CA ASP A 630 -25.96 -23.22 -4.88
C ASP A 630 -24.60 -23.83 -4.45
N ALA A 631 -23.62 -23.88 -5.35
CA ALA A 631 -22.30 -24.48 -5.16
C ALA A 631 -22.29 -25.96 -4.73
N LYS A 632 -23.43 -26.67 -4.85
CA LYS A 632 -23.63 -28.04 -4.38
C LYS A 632 -24.10 -28.97 -5.47
N THR A 633 -24.99 -28.49 -6.34
CA THR A 633 -25.58 -29.31 -7.41
C THR A 633 -24.61 -29.37 -8.58
N GLU A 634 -23.82 -30.44 -8.67
CA GLU A 634 -22.89 -30.67 -9.80
C GLU A 634 -23.68 -30.86 -11.12
N THR A 635 -23.43 -30.00 -12.11
CA THR A 635 -24.12 -30.05 -13.42
C THR A 635 -23.34 -30.86 -14.44
N ALA A 636 -22.01 -30.84 -14.37
CA ALA A 636 -21.12 -31.57 -15.27
C ALA A 636 -19.73 -31.73 -14.65
N GLU A 637 -19.04 -32.82 -15.02
CA GLU A 637 -17.66 -33.12 -14.61
C GLU A 637 -16.79 -33.34 -15.85
N VAL A 638 -15.56 -32.83 -15.83
CA VAL A 638 -14.57 -32.95 -16.89
C VAL A 638 -13.27 -33.51 -16.33
N GLN A 639 -12.88 -34.68 -16.83
CA GLN A 639 -11.64 -35.34 -16.46
C GLN A 639 -10.45 -34.72 -17.20
N PRO A 640 -9.40 -34.26 -16.50
CA PRO A 640 -8.20 -33.71 -17.13
C PRO A 640 -7.42 -34.76 -17.94
N GLN A 641 -6.90 -34.35 -19.09
CA GLN A 641 -5.98 -35.14 -19.89
C GLN A 641 -5.12 -34.20 -20.76
N CYS A 642 -3.97 -34.67 -21.23
CA CYS A 642 -3.11 -33.87 -22.10
C CYS A 642 -3.89 -33.33 -23.32
N GLY A 643 -3.79 -32.02 -23.54
CA GLY A 643 -4.36 -31.34 -24.70
C GLY A 643 -5.87 -31.14 -24.65
N ARG A 644 -6.52 -31.37 -23.50
CA ARG A 644 -7.92 -31.04 -23.25
C ARG A 644 -8.06 -29.62 -22.73
N ALA A 645 -8.82 -28.78 -23.43
CA ALA A 645 -9.22 -27.46 -22.96
C ALA A 645 -10.68 -27.43 -22.54
N VAL A 646 -10.98 -26.75 -21.43
CA VAL A 646 -12.33 -26.41 -20.99
C VAL A 646 -12.48 -24.91 -21.12
N GLY A 647 -13.41 -24.44 -21.94
CA GLY A 647 -13.71 -23.02 -22.15
C GLY A 647 -15.12 -22.67 -21.70
N PHE A 648 -15.30 -21.53 -21.05
CA PHE A 648 -16.60 -21.10 -20.57
C PHE A 648 -16.68 -19.57 -20.36
N SER A 649 -17.88 -18.99 -20.33
CA SER A 649 -18.06 -17.59 -19.92
C SER A 649 -17.91 -17.45 -18.40
N SER A 650 -17.34 -16.33 -17.94
CA SER A 650 -16.90 -16.16 -16.54
C SER A 650 -18.01 -15.80 -15.55
N GLY A 651 -19.27 -15.75 -16.00
CA GLY A 651 -20.43 -15.23 -15.26
C GLY A 651 -21.12 -16.23 -14.33
N SER A 652 -22.21 -15.75 -13.73
CA SER A 652 -23.10 -16.49 -12.80
C SER A 652 -23.63 -17.81 -13.35
N GLU A 653 -23.61 -18.01 -14.66
CA GLU A 653 -24.03 -19.21 -15.37
C GLU A 653 -23.02 -20.37 -15.28
N ASN A 654 -21.77 -20.10 -14.89
CA ASN A 654 -20.70 -21.10 -14.83
C ASN A 654 -19.93 -21.15 -13.48
N PRO A 655 -20.59 -21.29 -12.32
CA PRO A 655 -19.91 -21.66 -11.08
C PRO A 655 -19.17 -22.99 -11.25
N HIS A 656 -17.93 -23.07 -10.76
CA HIS A 656 -17.10 -24.25 -10.98
C HIS A 656 -16.03 -24.44 -9.90
N GLY A 657 -15.55 -25.68 -9.74
CA GLY A 657 -14.55 -26.09 -8.77
C GLY A 657 -13.64 -27.21 -9.28
N VAL A 658 -12.66 -27.60 -8.45
CA VAL A 658 -11.73 -28.69 -8.76
C VAL A 658 -11.65 -29.65 -7.57
N LYS A 659 -11.98 -30.93 -7.81
CA LYS A 659 -11.90 -31.99 -6.79
C LYS A 659 -10.45 -32.18 -6.31
N ALA A 660 -10.27 -32.69 -5.09
CA ALA A 660 -8.96 -32.96 -4.50
C ALA A 660 -8.04 -33.77 -5.44
N VAL A 661 -6.77 -33.37 -5.56
CA VAL A 661 -5.71 -34.23 -6.13
C VAL A 661 -5.19 -35.10 -5.02
N THR A 662 -5.41 -36.41 -5.10
CA THR A 662 -5.07 -37.37 -4.04
C THR A 662 -3.73 -38.06 -4.27
N LYS A 663 -3.21 -38.03 -5.49
CA LYS A 663 -1.90 -38.59 -5.83
C LYS A 663 -1.36 -38.00 -7.12
N GLY A 664 -0.05 -37.81 -7.18
CA GLY A 664 0.64 -37.28 -8.37
C GLY A 664 0.56 -35.76 -8.47
N GLN A 665 0.81 -35.25 -9.68
CA GLN A 665 0.84 -33.82 -9.98
C GLN A 665 -0.10 -33.51 -11.14
N ARG A 666 -0.95 -32.50 -10.98
CA ARG A 666 -1.88 -32.00 -12.00
C ARG A 666 -1.38 -30.65 -12.50
N CYS A 667 -1.11 -30.53 -13.80
CA CYS A 667 -0.65 -29.31 -14.43
C CYS A 667 -1.64 -28.80 -15.49
N ALA A 668 -1.90 -27.49 -15.46
CA ALA A 668 -2.82 -26.83 -16.38
C ALA A 668 -2.36 -25.38 -16.66
N ILE A 669 -2.76 -24.86 -17.82
CA ILE A 669 -2.68 -23.44 -18.13
C ILE A 669 -4.07 -22.84 -17.90
N ALA A 670 -4.18 -21.95 -16.93
CA ALA A 670 -5.38 -21.18 -16.65
C ALA A 670 -5.30 -19.81 -17.35
N LEU A 671 -6.31 -19.50 -18.15
CA LEU A 671 -6.42 -18.29 -18.95
C LEU A 671 -7.73 -17.60 -18.60
N TRP A 672 -7.64 -16.33 -18.24
CA TRP A 672 -8.80 -15.46 -18.06
C TRP A 672 -8.77 -14.37 -19.11
N PHE A 673 -9.93 -14.08 -19.69
CA PHE A 673 -10.09 -13.14 -20.78
C PHE A 673 -11.11 -12.06 -20.45
N THR A 674 -10.93 -10.90 -21.09
CA THR A 674 -11.85 -9.77 -21.08
C THR A 674 -12.09 -9.28 -22.50
N LEU A 675 -13.27 -8.78 -22.77
CA LEU A 675 -13.63 -8.08 -24.02
C LEU A 675 -13.23 -6.60 -23.97
N ASP A 676 -12.80 -6.10 -22.81
CA ASP A 676 -12.34 -4.72 -22.63
C ASP A 676 -10.80 -4.65 -22.64
N PRO A 677 -10.18 -4.05 -23.68
CA PRO A 677 -8.72 -3.95 -23.78
C PRO A 677 -8.08 -3.19 -22.61
N ARG A 678 -8.83 -2.34 -21.90
CA ARG A 678 -8.32 -1.59 -20.73
C ARG A 678 -7.94 -2.50 -19.56
N HIS A 679 -8.50 -3.70 -19.52
CA HIS A 679 -8.24 -4.71 -18.49
C HIS A 679 -7.24 -5.78 -18.93
N SER A 680 -6.51 -5.54 -20.02
CA SER A 680 -5.45 -6.43 -20.50
C SER A 680 -4.29 -6.54 -19.49
N GLU A 681 -3.76 -7.74 -19.33
CA GLU A 681 -2.64 -8.12 -18.48
C GLU A 681 -1.38 -7.35 -18.91
N ARG A 682 -0.82 -6.52 -18.03
CA ARG A 682 0.41 -5.76 -18.32
C ARG A 682 1.60 -6.67 -18.64
N GLU A 683 1.74 -7.78 -17.92
CA GLU A 683 2.78 -8.77 -18.20
C GLU A 683 2.61 -9.40 -19.59
N ARG A 684 1.38 -9.48 -20.11
CA ARG A 684 1.15 -9.98 -21.46
C ARG A 684 1.74 -9.03 -22.51
N VAL A 685 1.51 -7.72 -22.37
CA VAL A 685 2.10 -6.72 -23.27
C VAL A 685 3.63 -6.81 -23.27
N GLN A 686 4.23 -6.99 -22.08
CA GLN A 686 5.68 -7.17 -21.96
C GLN A 686 6.17 -8.48 -22.59
N ALA A 687 5.38 -9.57 -22.49
CA ALA A 687 5.66 -10.82 -23.17
C ALA A 687 5.59 -10.68 -24.70
N ASP A 688 4.58 -9.97 -25.22
CA ASP A 688 4.42 -9.71 -26.65
C ASP A 688 5.62 -8.93 -27.21
N ASP A 689 6.06 -7.89 -26.50
CA ASP A 689 7.23 -7.09 -26.89
C ASP A 689 8.54 -7.90 -26.83
N LEU A 690 8.68 -8.74 -25.81
CA LEU A 690 9.83 -9.63 -25.68
C LEU A 690 9.85 -10.70 -26.78
N VAL A 691 8.70 -11.27 -27.14
CA VAL A 691 8.57 -12.20 -28.26
C VAL A 691 8.91 -11.51 -29.57
N LYS A 692 8.39 -10.30 -29.82
CA LYS A 692 8.78 -9.50 -30.99
C LYS A 692 10.30 -9.34 -31.00
N MET A 693 10.91 -8.83 -29.94
CA MET A 693 12.36 -8.66 -29.87
C MET A 693 13.16 -9.95 -30.13
N LEU A 694 12.76 -11.07 -29.52
CA LEU A 694 13.52 -12.33 -29.57
C LEU A 694 13.33 -13.10 -30.88
N PHE A 695 12.22 -12.90 -31.58
CA PHE A 695 11.83 -13.71 -32.74
C PHE A 695 11.55 -12.90 -34.01
N SER A 696 11.60 -11.55 -33.99
CA SER A 696 11.40 -10.69 -35.18
C SER A 696 12.62 -10.59 -36.11
N MET A 697 13.56 -11.54 -36.05
CA MET A 697 14.69 -11.63 -36.98
C MET A 697 14.57 -12.78 -38.01
N GLU A 698 13.41 -13.44 -38.14
CA GLU A 698 13.20 -14.50 -39.13
C GLU A 698 12.13 -14.20 -40.20
N GLU A 699 11.51 -13.01 -40.23
CA GLU A 699 10.61 -12.61 -41.34
C GLU A 699 11.32 -11.86 -42.49
N GLY A 700 12.57 -11.40 -42.28
CA GLY A 700 13.33 -10.65 -43.30
C GLY A 700 14.05 -11.48 -44.37
N ASP A 701 14.20 -12.79 -44.18
CA ASP A 701 14.96 -13.66 -45.09
C ASP A 701 14.07 -14.55 -45.98
N LEU A 702 12.74 -14.52 -45.81
CA LEU A 702 11.79 -15.28 -46.63
C LEU A 702 11.15 -14.47 -47.77
N GLU A 703 11.23 -13.13 -47.75
CA GLU A 703 10.74 -12.28 -48.85
C GLU A 703 11.76 -12.13 -50.00
N LEU A 704 13.03 -12.50 -49.79
CA LEU A 704 14.09 -12.37 -50.80
C LEU A 704 14.24 -13.56 -51.76
N GLU A 705 13.50 -14.67 -51.54
CA GLU A 705 13.48 -15.81 -52.47
C GLU A 705 12.20 -15.89 -53.35
N LEU A 706 11.15 -15.11 -53.05
CA LEU A 706 9.93 -15.07 -53.87
C LEU A 706 9.98 -14.04 -55.01
N GLU A 707 10.97 -13.13 -55.05
CA GLU A 707 11.14 -12.17 -56.15
C GLU A 707 12.07 -12.64 -57.29
N LYS A 708 12.67 -13.84 -57.21
CA LYS A 708 13.61 -14.33 -58.23
C LYS A 708 13.06 -15.33 -59.25
N GLU A 709 11.81 -15.77 -59.14
CA GLU A 709 11.20 -16.61 -60.17
C GLU A 709 9.81 -16.10 -60.57
N SER A 710 9.79 -15.13 -61.49
CA SER A 710 8.66 -14.96 -62.39
C SER A 710 9.18 -14.78 -63.83
N PRO A 711 8.74 -15.59 -64.80
CA PRO A 711 9.14 -15.44 -66.19
C PRO A 711 8.34 -14.33 -66.88
N ALA A 712 9.03 -13.59 -67.74
CA ALA A 712 8.49 -12.47 -68.52
C ALA A 712 7.21 -12.81 -69.29
N ALA A 713 6.13 -12.06 -69.03
CA ALA A 713 4.94 -12.04 -69.88
C ALA A 713 5.05 -10.90 -70.90
N THR A 714 5.00 -11.30 -72.17
CA THR A 714 5.13 -10.47 -73.36
C THR A 714 3.88 -9.61 -73.57
N VAL A 715 4.09 -8.32 -73.83
CA VAL A 715 3.05 -7.37 -74.23
C VAL A 715 2.59 -7.70 -75.65
N VAL A 716 1.29 -7.91 -75.86
CA VAL A 716 0.65 -7.79 -77.18
C VAL A 716 -0.48 -6.77 -77.05
N GLY A 717 -0.35 -5.70 -77.82
CA GLY A 717 -1.22 -4.53 -77.79
C GLY A 717 -2.61 -4.77 -78.38
N LYS A 718 -3.55 -3.93 -77.95
CA LYS A 718 -4.80 -3.68 -78.67
C LYS A 718 -4.49 -2.89 -79.94
N ASP A 719 -4.73 -3.52 -81.08
CA ASP A 719 -5.38 -2.86 -82.21
C ASP A 719 -6.74 -3.53 -82.45
N GLU A 720 -7.73 -2.66 -82.61
CA GLU A 720 -9.02 -2.80 -83.28
C GLU A 720 -10.09 -3.81 -82.78
N LEU A 721 -11.22 -3.17 -82.39
CA LEU A 721 -12.63 -3.56 -82.29
C LEU A 721 -13.21 -3.87 -80.91
#